data_AF-A0A8T5NKN2-F1
#
_entry.id   AF-A0A8T5NKN2-F1
#
_cell.length_a   1.000
_cell.length_b   1.000
_cell.length_c   1.000
_cell.angle_alpha   90.00
_cell.angle_beta   90.00
_cell.angle_gamma   90.00
#
_symmetry.space_group_name_H-M   'P 1'
#
loop_
_entity.id
_entity.type
_entity.pdbx_description
1 polymer ?
#
loop_
_entity_poly.entity_id
_entity_poly.type
_entity_poly.pdbx_seq_one_letter_code
_entity_poly.pdbx_strand_id
1 'polypeptide(L)'
;MKFAASDTMLSYFSTLETELNRAIDLANHARANGADPTPAIEIPIAKDLADRVEKLIGVEGVAKRLRELESTMSREEASLQLGFEVASGKIKQFESKRDAIEAAVRISMAVLTEGVVAAPIEGIAKIDLAKNDDGSEYIRIYYAGPIRSAGGTAQALSVLAADYIRGSLGINRFIPRPEEVERYVEEIGAYHRNVHLQYLPTDDEIRLIVSNCPICIDGEPTEEAEVEGRRDLQRVETNRIRGGMALVIAEGIALKAPKVKKHVDKLKLPGWDFLEKFVVTVKTDDASAQLKPKDKYLQDLIAGRPVFSYPSRPGGFRLRYGRGRNTSFAAAGLSPATMVMVDDFIAAGTQLKVERPGKAAAIGPVDTLEGPTVRLFNGDVLRVDTVQEALRIRPSVQRILDVGEILINFGDFIENNHPLVPSSYCYEWWVQELAAKTPIKELGDMKNPDQKSALSLSDTYKVPLHPKYTYLWHDINLDDHAALAEYIRKNGKYDEKLSFPLDEKIKTILETLLVPHTVREKQIIIEEPLPLLRCLGLSPDLKRTWTSPEKDIMETVSKLSGITIRSRAPIRIGARMGRPEKSDKREMKPAPHVLFPIGEAGGRRRSLQNAKDHVEEEDSGAWRNYEFGTGLTVQKEKVGTIKVQIGQRYCPSCRTRTFKNRCTCGKFTLALLKCQSCGIEVQKPVCPKCNKETSSAMEMDI
;
A
#
# COMPACT_ATOMS: atom_id res chain seq x y z
N MET A 1 13.80 -10.03 27.88
CA MET A 1 13.10 -11.11 27.16
C MET A 1 14.14 -12.06 26.59
N LYS A 2 14.05 -13.37 26.89
CA LYS A 2 14.71 -14.37 26.03
C LYS A 2 13.74 -14.64 24.88
N PHE A 3 14.05 -14.15 23.68
CA PHE A 3 13.32 -14.54 22.49
C PHE A 3 13.43 -16.06 22.34
N ALA A 4 12.32 -16.74 22.07
CA ALA A 4 12.37 -18.13 21.64
C ALA A 4 12.96 -18.17 20.22
N ALA A 5 14.28 -18.28 20.14
CA ALA A 5 15.04 -18.24 18.90
C ALA A 5 16.15 -19.28 18.95
N SER A 6 16.54 -19.80 17.79
CA SER A 6 17.71 -20.69 17.70
C SER A 6 18.98 -19.93 18.04
N ASP A 7 20.03 -20.66 18.44
CA ASP A 7 21.33 -20.05 18.76
C ASP A 7 21.89 -19.25 17.57
N THR A 8 21.66 -19.72 16.34
CA THR A 8 22.01 -18.99 15.11
C THR A 8 21.30 -17.64 15.01
N MET A 9 19.99 -17.58 15.30
CA MET A 9 19.24 -16.32 15.28
C MET A 9 19.65 -15.39 16.43
N LEU A 10 19.91 -15.94 17.62
CA LEU A 10 20.40 -15.15 18.76
C LEU A 10 21.78 -14.53 18.46
N SER A 11 22.67 -15.29 17.81
CA SER A 11 23.97 -14.79 17.35
C SER A 11 23.82 -13.69 16.30
N TYR A 12 22.89 -13.84 15.35
CA TYR A 12 22.57 -12.81 14.37
C TYR A 12 22.07 -11.52 15.03
N PHE A 13 21.10 -11.60 15.95
CA PHE A 13 20.60 -10.42 16.67
C PHE A 13 21.68 -9.76 17.53
N SER A 14 22.53 -10.55 18.19
CA SER A 14 23.67 -10.04 18.96
C SER A 14 24.66 -9.27 18.07
N THR A 15 24.89 -9.75 16.85
CA THR A 15 25.75 -9.05 15.87
C THR A 15 25.16 -7.69 15.50
N LEU A 16 23.85 -7.64 15.19
CA LEU A 16 23.16 -6.39 14.88
C LEU A 16 23.15 -5.41 16.06
N GLU A 17 22.89 -5.89 17.27
CA GLU A 17 22.86 -5.06 18.48
C GLU A 17 24.26 -4.50 18.79
N THR A 18 25.32 -5.29 18.59
CA THR A 18 26.71 -4.84 18.77
C THR A 18 27.07 -3.73 17.79
N GLU A 19 26.77 -3.90 16.50
CA GLU A 19 27.05 -2.89 15.48
C GLU A 19 26.20 -1.62 15.68
N LEU A 20 24.94 -1.77 16.08
CA LEU A 20 24.07 -0.65 16.42
C LEU A 20 24.63 0.15 17.61
N ASN A 21 25.03 -0.52 18.68
CA ASN A 21 25.62 0.13 19.86
C ASN A 21 26.90 0.88 19.49
N ARG A 22 27.76 0.27 18.67
CA ARG A 22 28.98 0.92 18.15
C ARG A 22 28.67 2.21 17.38
N ALA A 23 27.66 2.19 16.52
CA ALA A 23 27.23 3.37 15.77
C ALA A 23 26.64 4.46 16.68
N ILE A 24 25.87 4.06 17.69
CA ILE A 24 25.27 4.98 18.67
C ILE A 24 26.33 5.62 19.55
N ASP A 25 27.31 4.86 20.01
CA ASP A 25 28.42 5.38 20.79
C ASP A 25 29.16 6.43 19.97
N LEU A 26 29.50 6.13 18.72
CA LEU A 26 30.12 7.11 17.82
C LEU A 26 29.27 8.37 17.64
N ALA A 27 27.96 8.22 17.43
CA ALA A 27 27.04 9.34 17.28
C ALA A 27 26.95 10.18 18.56
N ASN A 28 26.87 9.57 19.74
CA ASN A 28 26.85 10.26 21.02
C ASN A 28 28.17 10.98 21.31
N HIS A 29 29.32 10.39 20.99
CA HIS A 29 30.62 11.06 21.09
C HIS A 29 30.67 12.31 20.20
N ALA A 30 30.13 12.23 18.97
CA ALA A 30 30.03 13.39 18.08
C ALA A 30 29.08 14.46 18.64
N ARG A 31 27.89 14.06 19.08
CA ARG A 31 26.83 14.95 19.62
C ARG A 31 27.26 15.66 20.90
N ALA A 32 28.02 14.98 21.77
CA ALA A 32 28.53 15.55 23.03
C ALA A 32 29.43 16.78 22.81
N ASN A 33 30.00 16.96 21.61
CA ASN A 33 30.74 18.17 21.24
C ASN A 33 29.85 19.43 21.15
N GLY A 34 28.51 19.30 21.22
CA GLY A 34 27.55 20.39 21.31
C GLY A 34 27.33 21.17 20.01
N ALA A 35 27.68 20.58 18.85
CA ALA A 35 27.44 21.19 17.54
C ALA A 35 25.97 21.08 17.09
N ASP A 36 25.26 20.08 17.59
CA ASP A 36 23.87 19.74 17.24
C ASP A 36 22.84 20.26 18.27
N PRO A 37 21.52 20.25 17.96
CA PRO A 37 20.47 20.76 18.85
C PRO A 37 20.38 20.08 20.22
N THR A 38 20.89 18.85 20.33
CA THR A 38 20.98 18.09 21.58
C THR A 38 22.36 17.43 21.71
N PRO A 39 22.88 17.25 22.93
CA PRO A 39 24.19 16.62 23.17
C PRO A 39 24.15 15.07 23.12
N ALA A 40 23.05 14.47 22.64
CA ALA A 40 22.86 13.03 22.52
C ALA A 40 22.08 12.70 21.24
N ILE A 41 21.95 11.42 20.91
CA ILE A 41 21.07 10.99 19.83
C ILE A 41 19.60 11.33 20.10
N GLU A 42 18.87 11.69 19.05
CA GLU A 42 17.42 12.03 19.13
C GLU A 42 16.52 10.89 18.64
N ILE A 43 17.10 9.79 18.16
CA ILE A 43 16.36 8.62 17.68
C ILE A 43 16.47 7.51 18.73
N PRO A 44 15.43 7.31 19.56
CA PRO A 44 15.49 6.32 20.63
C PRO A 44 15.37 4.90 20.05
N ILE A 45 16.14 3.95 20.61
CA ILE A 45 16.06 2.52 20.21
C ILE A 45 14.85 1.88 20.89
N ALA A 46 14.05 1.08 20.20
CA ALA A 46 13.01 0.26 20.82
C ALA A 46 13.23 -1.22 20.48
N LYS A 47 13.08 -2.13 21.45
CA LYS A 47 13.26 -3.57 21.21
C LYS A 47 11.99 -4.26 20.74
N ASP A 48 10.83 -3.75 21.16
CA ASP A 48 9.53 -4.32 20.86
C ASP A 48 8.46 -3.24 20.69
N LEU A 49 7.20 -3.66 20.49
CA LEU A 49 6.04 -2.78 20.40
C LEU A 49 5.88 -1.91 21.65
N ALA A 50 6.03 -2.50 22.83
CA ALA A 50 5.82 -1.82 24.09
C ALA A 50 6.81 -0.67 24.30
N ASP A 51 8.09 -0.91 23.99
CA ASP A 51 9.12 0.12 23.99
C ASP A 51 8.83 1.22 22.96
N ARG A 52 8.35 0.84 21.76
CA ARG A 52 7.99 1.83 20.72
C ARG A 52 6.89 2.75 21.24
N VAL A 53 5.81 2.20 21.80
CA VAL A 53 4.68 2.99 22.30
C VAL A 53 5.10 3.93 23.44
N GLU A 54 5.85 3.43 24.42
CA GLU A 54 6.32 4.25 25.55
C GLU A 54 7.25 5.39 25.09
N LYS A 55 8.20 5.10 24.18
CA LYS A 55 9.15 6.09 23.68
C LYS A 55 8.53 7.09 22.71
N LEU A 56 7.54 6.65 21.93
CA LEU A 56 6.79 7.49 20.99
C LEU A 56 5.92 8.52 21.72
N ILE A 57 5.25 8.11 22.81
CA ILE A 57 4.31 8.98 23.54
C ILE A 57 4.96 9.66 24.76
N GLY A 58 6.02 9.11 25.33
CA GLY A 58 6.73 9.69 26.47
C GLY A 58 6.03 9.49 27.83
N VAL A 59 5.30 8.38 28.00
CA VAL A 59 4.62 8.03 29.26
C VAL A 59 5.27 6.79 29.87
N GLU A 60 6.16 7.01 30.83
CA GLU A 60 6.88 5.95 31.54
C GLU A 60 5.94 4.94 32.22
N GLY A 61 6.28 3.65 32.15
CA GLY A 61 5.54 2.56 32.78
C GLY A 61 4.53 1.88 31.85
N VAL A 62 4.20 2.52 30.72
CA VAL A 62 3.31 1.99 29.69
C VAL A 62 3.88 0.71 29.07
N ALA A 63 5.18 0.65 28.81
CA ALA A 63 5.80 -0.51 28.18
C ALA A 63 5.75 -1.75 29.10
N LYS A 64 5.98 -1.56 30.40
CA LYS A 64 5.86 -2.65 31.38
C LYS A 64 4.42 -3.15 31.43
N ARG A 65 3.47 -2.22 31.54
CA ARG A 65 2.06 -2.58 31.70
C ARG A 65 1.45 -3.24 30.47
N LEU A 66 1.80 -2.77 29.27
CA LEU A 66 1.34 -3.40 28.03
C LEU A 66 1.75 -4.88 27.94
N ARG A 67 3.00 -5.20 28.30
CA ARG A 67 3.49 -6.59 28.30
C ARG A 67 2.75 -7.48 29.27
N GLU A 68 2.37 -6.95 30.44
CA GLU A 68 1.55 -7.68 31.41
C GLU A 68 0.14 -7.95 30.84
N LEU A 69 -0.48 -6.95 30.22
CA LEU A 69 -1.81 -7.10 29.62
C LEU A 69 -1.80 -8.11 28.45
N GLU A 70 -0.87 -7.99 27.51
CA GLU A 70 -0.76 -8.90 26.36
C GLU A 70 -0.52 -10.38 26.74
N SER A 71 -0.09 -10.67 27.97
CA SER A 71 0.02 -12.05 28.48
C SER A 71 -1.33 -12.71 28.80
N THR A 72 -2.39 -11.91 28.98
CA THR A 72 -3.71 -12.37 29.46
C THR A 72 -4.87 -12.02 28.53
N MET A 73 -4.71 -11.00 27.68
CA MET A 73 -5.77 -10.54 26.76
C MET A 73 -5.24 -10.28 25.36
N SER A 74 -6.15 -10.18 24.39
CA SER A 74 -5.75 -9.87 23.02
C SER A 74 -5.20 -8.44 22.91
N ARG A 75 -4.41 -8.16 21.87
CA ARG A 75 -3.80 -6.84 21.68
C ARG A 75 -4.82 -5.70 21.68
N GLU A 76 -5.99 -5.90 21.08
CA GLU A 76 -7.03 -4.88 21.06
C GLU A 76 -7.60 -4.61 22.45
N GLU A 77 -7.83 -5.66 23.25
CA GLU A 77 -8.29 -5.52 24.64
C GLU A 77 -7.20 -4.88 25.51
N ALA A 78 -5.94 -5.31 25.34
CA ALA A 78 -4.78 -4.76 26.03
C ALA A 78 -4.62 -3.27 25.75
N SER A 79 -4.78 -2.87 24.49
CA SER A 79 -4.73 -1.45 24.09
C SER A 79 -5.77 -0.61 24.83
N LEU A 80 -7.02 -1.07 24.88
CA LEU A 80 -8.13 -0.30 25.45
C LEU A 80 -8.05 -0.26 26.97
N GLN A 81 -7.73 -1.39 27.59
CA GLN A 81 -7.48 -1.49 29.03
C GLN A 81 -6.31 -0.59 29.44
N LEU A 82 -5.22 -0.60 28.68
CA LEU A 82 -4.07 0.27 28.91
C LEU A 82 -4.47 1.75 28.80
N GLY A 83 -5.23 2.13 27.77
CA GLY A 83 -5.80 3.47 27.64
C GLY A 83 -6.60 3.88 28.87
N PHE A 84 -7.52 3.03 29.34
CA PHE A 84 -8.30 3.29 30.55
C PHE A 84 -7.43 3.46 31.81
N GLU A 85 -6.41 2.61 31.99
CA GLU A 85 -5.50 2.70 33.14
C GLU A 85 -4.65 3.98 33.13
N VAL A 86 -4.27 4.46 31.95
CA VAL A 86 -3.63 5.78 31.78
C VAL A 86 -4.62 6.90 32.13
N ALA A 87 -5.82 6.86 31.54
CA ALA A 87 -6.82 7.92 31.72
C ALA A 87 -7.34 8.03 33.17
N SER A 88 -7.34 6.92 33.90
CA SER A 88 -7.70 6.86 35.33
C SER A 88 -6.54 7.18 36.29
N GLY A 89 -5.35 7.50 35.77
CA GLY A 89 -4.18 7.87 36.56
C GLY A 89 -3.48 6.71 37.27
N LYS A 90 -3.77 5.45 36.92
CA LYS A 90 -3.15 4.27 37.54
C LYS A 90 -1.67 4.10 37.16
N ILE A 91 -1.29 4.54 35.95
CA ILE A 91 0.08 4.43 35.44
C ILE A 91 0.87 5.72 35.72
N LYS A 92 0.30 6.87 35.34
CA LYS A 92 0.89 8.19 35.52
C LYS A 92 -0.21 9.18 35.88
N GLN A 93 0.06 10.06 36.84
CA GLN A 93 -0.83 11.18 37.16
C GLN A 93 -0.55 12.35 36.20
N PHE A 94 -1.62 12.93 35.67
CA PHE A 94 -1.57 14.06 34.73
C PHE A 94 -2.13 15.32 35.41
N GLU A 95 -1.73 16.49 34.92
CA GLU A 95 -2.18 17.79 35.47
C GLU A 95 -3.68 18.02 35.29
N SER A 96 -4.24 17.53 34.18
CA SER A 96 -5.67 17.64 33.89
C SER A 96 -6.28 16.34 33.39
N LYS A 97 -7.60 16.19 33.57
CA LYS A 97 -8.40 15.09 33.00
C LYS A 97 -8.28 15.03 31.47
N ARG A 98 -8.17 16.20 30.82
CA ARG A 98 -7.96 16.32 29.38
C ARG A 98 -6.63 15.68 28.97
N ASP A 99 -5.53 16.03 29.64
CA ASP A 99 -4.20 15.50 29.30
C ASP A 99 -4.12 13.97 29.50
N ALA A 100 -4.78 13.46 30.54
CA ALA A 100 -4.88 12.02 30.79
C ALA A 100 -5.62 11.30 29.65
N ILE A 101 -6.74 11.86 29.17
CA ILE A 101 -7.52 11.31 28.05
C ILE A 101 -6.72 11.41 26.75
N GLU A 102 -6.04 12.53 26.50
CA GLU A 102 -5.23 12.72 25.30
C GLU A 102 -4.12 11.67 25.23
N ALA A 103 -3.36 11.50 26.32
CA ALA A 103 -2.33 10.47 26.41
C ALA A 103 -2.90 9.06 26.23
N ALA A 104 -4.05 8.77 26.86
CA ALA A 104 -4.70 7.46 26.76
C ALA A 104 -5.15 7.09 25.34
N VAL A 105 -5.74 8.05 24.60
CA VAL A 105 -6.15 7.83 23.21
C VAL A 105 -4.92 7.65 22.31
N ARG A 106 -3.88 8.48 22.47
CA ARG A 106 -2.64 8.35 21.69
C ARG A 106 -1.94 7.02 21.96
N ILE A 107 -1.87 6.57 23.22
CA ILE A 107 -1.30 5.26 23.58
C ILE A 107 -2.11 4.12 22.97
N SER A 108 -3.44 4.16 23.10
CA SER A 108 -4.31 3.12 22.54
C SER A 108 -4.13 3.03 21.02
N MET A 109 -4.14 4.19 20.35
CA MET A 109 -3.90 4.25 18.91
C MET A 109 -2.51 3.72 18.54
N ALA A 110 -1.47 4.08 19.30
CA ALA A 110 -0.11 3.60 19.06
C ALA A 110 0.00 2.07 19.20
N VAL A 111 -0.66 1.46 20.18
CA VAL A 111 -0.70 -0.01 20.33
C VAL A 111 -1.43 -0.66 19.15
N LEU A 112 -2.62 -0.16 18.79
CA LEU A 112 -3.43 -0.69 17.69
C LEU A 112 -2.76 -0.54 16.32
N THR A 113 -1.89 0.45 16.17
CA THR A 113 -1.11 0.71 14.95
C THR A 113 0.34 0.23 15.03
N GLU A 114 0.65 -0.61 16.02
CA GLU A 114 1.96 -1.21 16.27
C GLU A 114 3.12 -0.22 16.49
N GLY A 115 2.81 1.05 16.73
CA GLY A 115 3.77 2.14 16.89
C GLY A 115 4.61 2.39 15.63
N VAL A 116 4.11 2.02 14.43
CA VAL A 116 4.85 2.17 13.17
C VAL A 116 4.36 3.32 12.29
N VAL A 117 3.29 3.99 12.68
CA VAL A 117 2.73 5.15 11.97
C VAL A 117 2.83 6.41 12.81
N ALA A 118 3.00 7.56 12.17
CA ALA A 118 3.06 8.87 12.85
C ALA A 118 1.69 9.35 13.36
N ALA A 119 0.62 8.63 13.05
CA ALA A 119 -0.76 9.00 13.32
C ALA A 119 -1.06 9.35 14.80
N PRO A 120 -0.53 8.62 15.81
CA PRO A 120 -0.71 8.99 17.21
C PRO A 120 -0.04 10.30 17.62
N ILE A 121 0.89 10.82 16.82
CA ILE A 121 1.58 12.10 17.07
C ILE A 121 1.02 13.17 16.15
N GLU A 122 1.18 13.00 14.83
CA GLU A 122 0.89 14.02 13.81
C GLU A 122 -0.56 13.96 13.29
N GLY A 123 -1.25 12.84 13.48
CA GLY A 123 -2.61 12.65 12.98
C GLY A 123 -3.68 13.22 13.92
N ILE A 124 -3.40 13.24 15.22
CA ILE A 124 -4.25 13.85 16.26
C ILE A 124 -3.56 15.15 16.70
N ALA A 125 -4.14 16.29 16.34
CA ALA A 125 -3.62 17.61 16.70
C ALA A 125 -3.81 17.87 18.21
N LYS A 126 -5.04 17.75 18.69
CA LYS A 126 -5.40 17.91 20.11
C LYS A 126 -6.65 17.09 20.46
N ILE A 127 -6.81 16.74 21.73
CA ILE A 127 -8.06 16.19 22.28
C ILE A 127 -8.58 17.14 23.36
N ASP A 128 -9.88 17.42 23.34
CA ASP A 128 -10.52 18.36 24.27
C ASP A 128 -11.80 17.81 24.90
N LEU A 129 -12.21 18.42 26.02
CA LEU A 129 -13.47 18.15 26.70
C LEU A 129 -14.42 19.34 26.51
N ALA A 130 -15.44 19.14 25.69
CA ALA A 130 -16.44 20.16 25.38
C ALA A 130 -17.79 19.83 26.04
N LYS A 131 -18.74 20.77 26.00
CA LYS A 131 -20.07 20.62 26.62
C LYS A 131 -21.20 20.59 25.61
N ASN A 132 -22.10 19.63 25.78
CA ASN A 132 -23.40 19.55 25.11
C ASN A 132 -24.34 20.66 25.62
N ASP A 133 -25.49 20.83 24.96
CA ASP A 133 -26.48 21.86 25.33
C ASP A 133 -27.17 21.56 26.66
N ASP A 134 -27.19 20.29 27.07
CA ASP A 134 -27.64 19.85 28.39
C ASP A 134 -26.57 20.05 29.51
N GLY A 135 -25.41 20.61 29.16
CA GLY A 135 -24.29 20.84 30.08
C GLY A 135 -23.38 19.63 30.31
N SER A 136 -23.71 18.45 29.77
CA SER A 136 -22.88 17.26 29.90
C SER A 136 -21.57 17.36 29.09
N GLU A 137 -20.49 16.77 29.60
CA GLU A 137 -19.19 16.74 28.92
C GLU A 137 -19.13 15.65 27.85
N TYR A 138 -18.46 15.92 26.74
CA TYR A 138 -18.12 14.96 25.69
C TYR A 138 -16.67 15.14 25.20
N ILE A 139 -16.10 14.08 24.60
CA ILE A 139 -14.75 14.10 24.02
C ILE A 139 -14.82 14.61 22.58
N ARG A 140 -13.92 15.55 22.26
CA ARG A 140 -13.68 16.07 20.90
C ARG A 140 -12.24 15.81 20.47
N ILE A 141 -12.06 15.25 19.27
CA ILE A 141 -10.74 14.96 18.71
C ILE A 141 -10.51 15.82 17.49
N TYR A 142 -9.41 16.57 17.46
CA TYR A 142 -9.02 17.38 16.30
C TYR A 142 -8.03 16.59 15.46
N TYR A 143 -8.48 16.12 14.30
CA TYR A 143 -7.63 15.42 13.35
C TYR A 143 -6.93 16.38 12.38
N ALA A 144 -5.67 16.11 12.08
CA ALA A 144 -4.89 16.84 11.09
C ALA A 144 -4.73 16.02 9.80
N GLY A 145 -4.36 16.68 8.69
CA GLY A 145 -4.16 16.05 7.37
C GLY A 145 -3.25 14.81 7.37
N PRO A 146 -2.13 14.76 8.14
CA PRO A 146 -1.27 13.60 8.24
C PRO A 146 -1.96 12.30 8.66
N ILE A 147 -3.17 12.36 9.25
CA ILE A 147 -3.98 11.17 9.59
C ILE A 147 -4.25 10.26 8.38
N ARG A 148 -4.20 10.79 7.14
CA ARG A 148 -4.35 9.98 5.92
C ARG A 148 -3.32 8.85 5.81
N SER A 149 -2.09 9.12 6.25
CA SER A 149 -0.96 8.18 6.21
C SER A 149 -1.17 6.94 7.08
N ALA A 150 -2.01 7.04 8.13
CA ALA A 150 -2.35 5.95 9.03
C ALA A 150 -3.21 4.87 8.35
N GLY A 151 -3.95 5.27 7.30
CA GLY A 151 -4.97 4.46 6.64
C GLY A 151 -6.29 4.42 7.41
N GLY A 152 -7.36 4.06 6.70
CA GLY A 152 -8.73 4.10 7.22
C GLY A 152 -8.98 3.26 8.47
N THR A 153 -8.29 2.12 8.63
CA THR A 153 -8.50 1.28 9.82
C THR A 153 -7.98 1.98 11.08
N ALA A 154 -6.79 2.59 11.02
CA ALA A 154 -6.23 3.32 12.15
C ALA A 154 -7.09 4.55 12.51
N GLN A 155 -7.60 5.27 11.49
CA GLN A 155 -8.53 6.38 11.66
C GLN A 155 -9.81 5.98 12.41
N ALA A 156 -10.41 4.85 12.05
CA ALA A 156 -11.63 4.42 12.73
C ALA A 156 -11.35 3.90 14.15
N LEU A 157 -10.21 3.23 14.34
CA LEU A 157 -9.82 2.69 15.66
C LEU A 157 -9.46 3.79 16.66
N SER A 158 -8.97 4.96 16.23
CA SER A 158 -8.75 6.09 17.15
C SER A 158 -10.06 6.63 17.72
N VAL A 159 -11.12 6.67 16.91
CA VAL A 159 -12.48 7.04 17.38
C VAL A 159 -13.02 5.99 18.35
N LEU A 160 -12.83 4.70 18.04
CA LEU A 160 -13.27 3.60 18.90
C LEU A 160 -12.56 3.59 20.25
N ALA A 161 -11.25 3.85 20.27
CA ALA A 161 -10.47 3.93 21.50
C ALA A 161 -10.93 5.09 22.39
N ALA A 162 -11.17 6.26 21.80
CA ALA A 162 -11.70 7.41 22.54
C ALA A 162 -13.09 7.14 23.10
N ASP A 163 -13.94 6.45 22.35
CA ASP A 163 -15.24 6.00 22.83
C ASP A 163 -15.10 5.10 24.06
N TYR A 164 -14.32 4.03 23.96
CA TYR A 164 -14.11 3.12 25.09
C TYR A 164 -13.66 3.87 26.36
N ILE A 165 -12.69 4.78 26.22
CA ILE A 165 -12.19 5.61 27.32
C ILE A 165 -13.29 6.52 27.88
N ARG A 166 -14.10 7.16 27.01
CA ARG A 166 -15.23 8.01 27.44
C ARG A 166 -16.19 7.22 28.32
N GLY A 167 -16.56 6.02 27.88
CA GLY A 167 -17.55 5.18 28.55
C GLY A 167 -17.06 4.72 29.91
N SER A 168 -15.79 4.32 30.00
CA SER A 168 -15.16 3.93 31.26
C SER A 168 -14.98 5.07 32.26
N LEU A 169 -14.88 6.32 31.79
CA LEU A 169 -14.78 7.52 32.64
C LEU A 169 -16.13 8.18 32.95
N GLY A 170 -17.24 7.63 32.44
CA GLY A 170 -18.58 8.21 32.61
C GLY A 170 -18.77 9.55 31.89
N ILE A 171 -18.00 9.82 30.83
CA ILE A 171 -18.17 11.00 29.98
C ILE A 171 -19.33 10.74 29.01
N ASN A 172 -20.20 11.73 28.81
CA ASN A 172 -21.39 11.56 27.99
C ASN A 172 -21.02 11.47 26.50
N ARG A 173 -21.97 11.02 25.68
CA ARG A 173 -21.83 11.03 24.22
C ARG A 173 -21.91 12.46 23.68
N PHE A 174 -21.30 12.67 22.52
CA PHE A 174 -21.55 13.84 21.70
C PHE A 174 -23.01 13.85 21.21
N ILE A 175 -23.65 15.02 21.32
CA ILE A 175 -25.00 15.29 20.82
C ILE A 175 -24.88 16.46 19.83
N PRO A 176 -24.80 16.20 18.51
CA PRO A 176 -24.63 17.26 17.51
C PRO A 176 -25.91 18.08 17.36
N ARG A 177 -25.74 19.36 17.01
CA ARG A 177 -26.86 20.21 16.57
C ARG A 177 -27.14 19.99 15.07
N PRO A 178 -28.40 20.15 14.59
CA PRO A 178 -28.72 19.92 13.18
C PRO A 178 -27.86 20.72 12.19
N GLU A 179 -27.55 21.98 12.51
CA GLU A 179 -26.69 22.83 11.69
C GLU A 179 -25.23 22.34 11.65
N GLU A 180 -24.76 21.69 12.71
CA GLU A 180 -23.43 21.07 12.74
C GLU A 180 -23.42 19.85 11.84
N VAL A 181 -24.46 19.01 11.86
CA VAL A 181 -24.56 17.83 10.99
C VAL A 181 -24.51 18.22 9.51
N GLU A 182 -25.28 19.24 9.10
CA GLU A 182 -25.26 19.71 7.71
C GLU A 182 -23.91 20.34 7.34
N ARG A 183 -23.20 20.94 8.30
CA ARG A 183 -21.82 21.43 8.08
C ARG A 183 -20.87 20.28 7.72
N TYR A 184 -21.01 19.09 8.30
CA TYR A 184 -20.21 17.92 7.90
C TYR A 184 -20.50 17.48 6.45
N VAL A 185 -21.78 17.49 6.04
CA VAL A 185 -22.20 17.13 4.67
C VAL A 185 -21.55 18.09 3.66
N GLU A 186 -21.65 19.40 3.91
CA GLU A 186 -21.04 20.44 3.07
C GLU A 186 -19.52 20.27 2.96
N GLU A 187 -18.83 20.11 4.10
CA GLU A 187 -17.37 20.00 4.13
C GLU A 187 -16.84 18.74 3.45
N ILE A 188 -17.46 17.57 3.66
CA ILE A 188 -16.99 16.31 3.06
C ILE A 188 -17.16 16.36 1.53
N GLY A 189 -18.30 16.89 1.06
CA GLY A 189 -18.53 17.11 -0.37
C GLY A 189 -17.52 18.09 -0.97
N ALA A 190 -17.24 19.19 -0.28
CA ALA A 190 -16.26 20.19 -0.72
C ALA A 190 -14.82 19.65 -0.72
N TYR A 191 -14.43 18.91 0.33
CA TYR A 191 -13.12 18.29 0.43
C TYR A 191 -12.89 17.26 -0.68
N HIS A 192 -13.91 16.45 -1.03
CA HIS A 192 -13.79 15.48 -2.11
C HIS A 192 -13.48 16.13 -3.47
N ARG A 193 -14.06 17.30 -3.75
CA ARG A 193 -13.79 18.05 -4.99
C ARG A 193 -12.33 18.50 -5.09
N ASN A 194 -11.67 18.77 -3.95
CA ASN A 194 -10.30 19.26 -3.92
C ASN A 194 -9.24 18.14 -3.79
N VAL A 195 -9.46 17.16 -2.91
CA VAL A 195 -8.41 16.20 -2.46
C VAL A 195 -8.75 14.72 -2.77
N HIS A 196 -9.94 14.46 -3.34
CA HIS A 196 -10.49 13.16 -3.75
C HIS A 196 -10.40 12.04 -2.68
N LEU A 197 -11.56 11.69 -2.12
CA LEU A 197 -11.69 10.62 -1.11
C LEU A 197 -11.72 9.23 -1.76
N GLN A 198 -11.16 8.22 -1.09
CA GLN A 198 -11.23 6.81 -1.52
C GLN A 198 -12.66 6.25 -1.56
N TYR A 199 -13.53 6.81 -0.72
CA TYR A 199 -14.97 6.56 -0.66
C TYR A 199 -15.61 7.90 -0.34
N LEU A 200 -16.58 8.31 -1.15
CA LEU A 200 -17.43 9.45 -0.84
C LEU A 200 -18.74 8.88 -0.30
N PRO A 201 -19.01 8.98 1.02
CA PRO A 201 -20.29 8.59 1.56
C PRO A 201 -21.39 9.50 1.01
N THR A 202 -22.61 8.99 0.91
CA THR A 202 -23.77 9.82 0.58
C THR A 202 -24.08 10.80 1.70
N ASP A 203 -24.81 11.88 1.41
CA ASP A 203 -25.21 12.85 2.42
C ASP A 203 -25.94 12.18 3.60
N ASP A 204 -26.79 11.18 3.33
CA ASP A 204 -27.50 10.42 4.36
C ASP A 204 -26.59 9.52 5.19
N GLU A 205 -25.57 8.94 4.56
CA GLU A 205 -24.53 8.19 5.28
C GLU A 205 -23.73 9.11 6.22
N ILE A 206 -23.39 10.32 5.77
CA ILE A 206 -22.70 11.33 6.60
C ILE A 206 -23.59 11.71 7.78
N ARG A 207 -24.86 12.07 7.54
CA ARG A 207 -25.83 12.41 8.60
C ARG A 207 -25.96 11.29 9.61
N LEU A 208 -26.05 10.05 9.15
CA LEU A 208 -26.16 8.86 9.98
C LEU A 208 -24.93 8.69 10.88
N ILE A 209 -23.72 8.82 10.33
CA ILE A 209 -22.48 8.69 11.11
C ILE A 209 -22.38 9.80 12.15
N VAL A 210 -22.54 11.07 11.74
CA VAL A 210 -22.33 12.22 12.64
C VAL A 210 -23.36 12.24 13.77
N SER A 211 -24.63 11.91 13.48
CA SER A 211 -25.71 11.92 14.48
C SER A 211 -25.57 10.78 15.51
N ASN A 212 -24.91 9.68 15.16
CA ASN A 212 -24.80 8.51 16.02
C ASN A 212 -23.42 8.32 16.63
N CYS A 213 -22.36 8.87 16.03
CA CYS A 213 -21.01 8.77 16.55
C CYS A 213 -20.95 9.47 17.92
N PRO A 214 -20.53 8.76 18.97
CA PRO A 214 -20.61 9.32 20.30
C PRO A 214 -19.39 10.18 20.68
N ILE A 215 -18.41 10.26 19.78
CA ILE A 215 -17.24 11.12 19.86
C ILE A 215 -17.38 12.22 18.81
N CYS A 216 -17.05 13.46 19.16
CA CYS A 216 -17.03 14.55 18.20
C CYS A 216 -15.73 14.47 17.36
N ILE A 217 -15.89 14.14 16.07
CA ILE A 217 -14.79 14.05 15.10
C ILE A 217 -14.57 15.43 14.49
N ASP A 218 -13.60 16.18 15.00
CA ASP A 218 -13.27 17.52 14.55
C ASP A 218 -11.93 17.53 13.79
N GLY A 219 -11.43 18.69 13.38
CA GLY A 219 -10.16 18.81 12.71
C GLY A 219 -9.63 20.23 12.60
N GLU A 220 -8.33 20.32 12.33
CA GLU A 220 -7.70 21.59 11.97
C GLU A 220 -8.11 22.02 10.56
N PRO A 221 -8.13 23.34 10.27
CA PRO A 221 -8.38 23.84 8.91
C PRO A 221 -7.22 23.47 7.99
N THR A 222 -7.37 22.42 7.18
CA THR A 222 -6.29 21.93 6.31
C THR A 222 -6.31 22.55 4.92
N GLU A 223 -7.49 22.92 4.41
CA GLU A 223 -7.64 23.52 3.08
C GLU A 223 -7.86 25.03 3.20
N GLU A 224 -7.40 25.80 2.22
CA GLU A 224 -7.67 27.26 2.13
C GLU A 224 -9.13 27.56 1.81
N ALA A 225 -9.86 26.61 1.21
CA ALA A 225 -11.27 26.76 0.90
C ALA A 225 -12.13 26.87 2.17
N GLU A 226 -13.10 27.77 2.12
CA GLU A 226 -14.09 27.99 3.18
C GLU A 226 -15.44 27.37 2.84
N VAL A 227 -16.25 27.13 3.87
CA VAL A 227 -17.67 26.79 3.68
C VAL A 227 -18.47 28.02 3.27
N GLU A 228 -19.46 27.80 2.42
CA GLU A 228 -20.30 28.85 1.85
C GLU A 228 -21.53 29.11 2.73
N GLY A 229 -22.17 28.05 3.23
CA GLY A 229 -23.43 28.13 3.94
C GLY A 229 -23.29 28.24 5.46
N ARG A 230 -22.69 27.23 6.08
CA ARG A 230 -22.74 27.04 7.55
C ARG A 230 -21.55 27.67 8.28
N ARG A 231 -21.42 29.00 8.18
CA ARG A 231 -20.33 29.78 8.81
C ARG A 231 -20.61 30.12 10.28
N ASP A 232 -19.54 30.37 11.03
CA ASP A 232 -19.54 30.94 12.39
C ASP A 232 -20.39 30.16 13.41
N LEU A 233 -20.36 28.83 13.31
CA LEU A 233 -21.04 27.95 14.26
C LEU A 233 -20.34 28.00 15.63
N GLN A 234 -21.11 28.20 16.70
CA GLN A 234 -20.60 28.39 18.06
C GLN A 234 -19.58 27.34 18.52
N ARG A 235 -19.77 26.07 18.13
CA ARG A 235 -18.93 24.94 18.53
C ARG A 235 -17.83 24.60 17.54
N VAL A 236 -17.74 25.27 16.39
CA VAL A 236 -16.75 25.02 15.33
C VAL A 236 -15.82 26.24 15.22
N GLU A 237 -14.54 26.04 15.51
CA GLU A 237 -13.55 27.13 15.66
C GLU A 237 -13.14 27.80 14.32
N THR A 238 -13.58 27.26 13.17
CA THR A 238 -13.13 27.70 11.85
C THR A 238 -14.21 27.61 10.78
N ASN A 239 -14.11 28.46 9.76
CA ASN A 239 -14.92 28.41 8.54
C ASN A 239 -14.23 27.68 7.38
N ARG A 240 -12.97 27.27 7.56
CA ARG A 240 -12.21 26.51 6.56
C ARG A 240 -12.54 25.01 6.64
N ILE A 241 -12.29 24.30 5.54
CA ILE A 241 -12.52 22.85 5.46
C ILE A 241 -11.53 22.09 6.34
N ARG A 242 -12.07 21.16 7.14
CA ARG A 242 -11.32 20.30 8.05
C ARG A 242 -11.04 18.94 7.41
N GLY A 243 -9.95 18.83 6.65
CA GLY A 243 -9.65 17.62 5.89
C GLY A 243 -9.39 16.38 6.74
N GLY A 244 -8.78 16.52 7.92
CA GLY A 244 -8.58 15.41 8.86
C GLY A 244 -9.89 14.76 9.30
N MET A 245 -10.91 15.59 9.61
CA MET A 245 -12.26 15.14 9.92
C MET A 245 -12.89 14.39 8.74
N ALA A 246 -12.81 14.98 7.53
CA ALA A 246 -13.41 14.38 6.34
C ALA A 246 -12.82 12.99 6.03
N LEU A 247 -11.51 12.84 6.20
CA LEU A 247 -10.81 11.56 6.04
C LEU A 247 -11.29 10.50 7.05
N VAL A 248 -11.39 10.85 8.33
CA VAL A 248 -11.79 9.90 9.38
C VAL A 248 -13.22 9.43 9.20
N ILE A 249 -14.15 10.30 8.79
CA ILE A 249 -15.55 9.91 8.54
C ILE A 249 -15.64 9.05 7.28
N ALA A 250 -15.05 9.51 6.17
CA ALA A 250 -15.25 8.88 4.86
C ALA A 250 -14.34 7.66 4.63
N GLU A 251 -13.02 7.80 4.79
CA GLU A 251 -12.05 6.72 4.55
C GLU A 251 -11.86 5.82 5.79
N GLY A 252 -12.18 6.34 6.98
CA GLY A 252 -12.18 5.60 8.23
C GLY A 252 -13.49 4.88 8.49
N ILE A 253 -14.47 5.57 9.09
CA ILE A 253 -15.70 4.95 9.58
C ILE A 253 -16.52 4.33 8.45
N ALA A 254 -16.85 5.10 7.41
CA ALA A 254 -17.73 4.61 6.34
C ALA A 254 -17.06 3.50 5.51
N LEU A 255 -15.88 3.76 4.95
CA LEU A 255 -15.17 2.78 4.11
C LEU A 255 -14.73 1.52 4.86
N LYS A 256 -14.46 1.60 6.17
CA LYS A 256 -14.02 0.45 6.97
C LYS A 256 -15.10 -0.09 7.92
N ALA A 257 -16.37 0.31 7.75
CA ALA A 257 -17.47 -0.09 8.61
C ALA A 257 -17.53 -1.60 8.91
N PRO A 258 -17.34 -2.54 7.95
CA PRO A 258 -17.34 -3.97 8.27
C PRO A 258 -16.24 -4.38 9.25
N LYS A 259 -15.05 -3.78 9.14
CA LYS A 259 -13.92 -4.08 10.02
C LYS A 259 -14.12 -3.42 11.39
N VAL A 260 -14.65 -2.20 11.43
CA VAL A 260 -14.98 -1.49 12.68
C VAL A 260 -16.06 -2.25 13.45
N LYS A 261 -17.12 -2.70 12.77
CA LYS A 261 -18.19 -3.50 13.39
C LYS A 261 -17.67 -4.77 14.05
N LYS A 262 -16.73 -5.49 13.41
CA LYS A 262 -16.08 -6.65 14.02
C LYS A 262 -15.43 -6.32 15.38
N HIS A 263 -14.80 -5.15 15.51
CA HIS A 263 -14.20 -4.72 16.77
C HIS A 263 -15.26 -4.28 17.79
N VAL A 264 -16.28 -3.52 17.36
CA VAL A 264 -17.43 -3.14 18.19
C VAL A 264 -18.11 -4.36 18.79
N ASP A 265 -18.44 -5.37 17.96
CA ASP A 265 -19.13 -6.58 18.38
C ASP A 265 -18.26 -7.40 19.36
N LYS A 266 -16.95 -7.51 19.09
CA LYS A 266 -15.99 -8.20 19.98
C LYS A 266 -15.89 -7.52 21.34
N LEU A 267 -15.88 -6.19 21.36
CA LEU A 267 -15.73 -5.37 22.57
C LEU A 267 -17.06 -5.04 23.26
N LYS A 268 -18.19 -5.42 22.64
CA LYS A 268 -19.55 -5.14 23.11
C LYS A 268 -19.78 -3.64 23.40
N LEU A 269 -19.27 -2.79 22.50
CA LEU A 269 -19.39 -1.33 22.63
C LEU A 269 -20.81 -0.87 22.21
N PRO A 270 -21.57 -0.20 23.09
CA PRO A 270 -22.92 0.27 22.76
C PRO A 270 -22.90 1.51 21.85
N GLY A 271 -23.96 1.73 21.08
CA GLY A 271 -24.17 2.96 20.29
C GLY A 271 -23.56 2.96 18.88
N TRP A 272 -23.08 1.81 18.41
CA TRP A 272 -22.50 1.62 17.07
C TRP A 272 -23.39 0.83 16.11
N ASP A 273 -24.65 0.60 16.47
CA ASP A 273 -25.62 -0.19 15.68
C ASP A 273 -25.85 0.39 14.28
N PHE A 274 -25.62 1.70 14.10
CA PHE A 274 -25.72 2.37 12.81
C PHE A 274 -24.75 1.82 11.74
N LEU A 275 -23.65 1.16 12.15
CA LEU A 275 -22.70 0.54 11.22
C LEU A 275 -23.32 -0.60 10.41
N GLU A 276 -24.42 -1.21 10.88
CA GLU A 276 -25.07 -2.32 10.18
C GLU A 276 -25.57 -1.92 8.79
N LYS A 277 -25.94 -0.65 8.59
CA LYS A 277 -26.35 -0.13 7.28
C LYS A 277 -25.23 -0.10 6.25
N PHE A 278 -23.98 -0.17 6.68
CA PHE A 278 -22.80 -0.14 5.81
C PHE A 278 -22.23 -1.54 5.51
N VAL A 279 -22.74 -2.60 6.17
CA VAL A 279 -22.24 -3.97 5.99
C VAL A 279 -23.15 -4.73 5.03
N VAL A 280 -22.73 -4.81 3.76
CA VAL A 280 -23.42 -5.66 2.77
C VAL A 280 -23.02 -7.12 3.00
N THR A 281 -23.93 -7.92 3.54
CA THR A 281 -23.75 -9.37 3.73
C THR A 281 -23.83 -10.08 2.39
N VAL A 282 -22.69 -10.47 1.81
CA VAL A 282 -22.66 -11.36 0.65
C VAL A 282 -22.94 -12.78 1.15
N LYS A 283 -24.13 -13.31 0.86
CA LYS A 283 -24.43 -14.74 1.05
C LYS A 283 -23.66 -15.54 0.01
N THR A 284 -22.66 -16.30 0.44
CA THR A 284 -21.88 -17.21 -0.41
C THR A 284 -22.54 -18.57 -0.44
N ASP A 285 -23.55 -18.75 -1.28
CA ASP A 285 -24.06 -20.06 -1.67
C ASP A 285 -24.14 -20.08 -3.21
N ASP A 286 -23.03 -20.48 -3.85
CA ASP A 286 -22.96 -21.19 -5.14
C ASP A 286 -21.54 -21.13 -5.71
N ALA A 287 -20.82 -22.25 -5.71
CA ALA A 287 -19.54 -22.43 -6.39
C ALA A 287 -19.64 -22.37 -7.93
N SER A 288 -20.87 -22.25 -8.46
CA SER A 288 -21.21 -22.06 -9.88
C SER A 288 -21.68 -20.63 -10.20
N ALA A 289 -21.82 -19.75 -9.20
CA ALA A 289 -22.16 -18.35 -9.44
C ALA A 289 -20.97 -17.68 -10.13
N GLN A 290 -21.06 -17.53 -11.46
CA GLN A 290 -20.08 -16.82 -12.29
C GLN A 290 -19.66 -15.52 -11.59
N LEU A 291 -18.42 -15.49 -11.09
CA LEU A 291 -17.87 -14.32 -10.44
C LEU A 291 -17.88 -13.17 -11.43
N LYS A 292 -18.76 -12.19 -11.20
CA LYS A 292 -18.92 -11.05 -12.11
C LYS A 292 -17.59 -10.32 -12.28
N PRO A 293 -17.21 -9.95 -13.51
CA PRO A 293 -16.00 -9.18 -13.76
C PRO A 293 -16.05 -7.84 -13.01
N LYS A 294 -14.89 -7.37 -12.54
CA LYS A 294 -14.77 -6.10 -11.80
C LYS A 294 -14.07 -5.05 -12.63
N ASP A 295 -14.77 -3.97 -12.98
CA ASP A 295 -14.22 -2.88 -13.81
C ASP A 295 -13.47 -1.80 -13.02
N LYS A 296 -13.51 -1.85 -11.68
CA LYS A 296 -12.99 -0.78 -10.82
C LYS A 296 -11.51 -0.45 -11.07
N TYR A 297 -10.70 -1.43 -11.46
CA TYR A 297 -9.29 -1.18 -11.76
C TYR A 297 -9.10 -0.35 -13.04
N LEU A 298 -10.07 -0.28 -13.95
CA LEU A 298 -10.02 0.52 -15.19
C LEU A 298 -10.36 2.00 -14.97
N GLN A 299 -10.92 2.37 -13.82
CA GLN A 299 -11.18 3.77 -13.47
C GLN A 299 -9.87 4.57 -13.39
N ASP A 300 -9.91 5.86 -13.71
CA ASP A 300 -8.77 6.79 -13.70
C ASP A 300 -7.60 6.32 -14.59
N LEU A 301 -7.89 6.08 -15.87
CA LEU A 301 -6.88 5.84 -16.90
C LEU A 301 -6.09 7.14 -17.14
N ILE A 302 -4.79 7.08 -16.87
CA ILE A 302 -3.86 8.18 -17.08
C ILE A 302 -3.07 7.88 -18.35
N ALA A 303 -2.82 8.89 -19.18
CA ALA A 303 -1.95 8.77 -20.35
C ALA A 303 -0.60 8.13 -19.97
N GLY A 304 -0.12 7.21 -20.80
CA GLY A 304 1.13 6.47 -20.55
C GLY A 304 1.02 5.28 -19.60
N ARG A 305 -0.19 4.91 -19.12
CA ARG A 305 -0.42 3.71 -18.31
C ARG A 305 -1.27 2.69 -19.08
N PRO A 306 -0.65 1.71 -19.76
CA PRO A 306 -1.39 0.77 -20.60
C PRO A 306 -2.29 -0.17 -19.79
N VAL A 307 -3.35 -0.64 -20.45
CA VAL A 307 -4.18 -1.77 -20.01
C VAL A 307 -3.63 -3.02 -20.67
N PHE A 308 -3.28 -4.02 -19.87
CA PHE A 308 -2.70 -5.27 -20.37
C PHE A 308 -3.77 -6.33 -20.62
N SER A 309 -4.82 -6.35 -19.79
CA SER A 309 -5.94 -7.26 -19.96
C SER A 309 -7.23 -6.64 -19.43
N TYR A 310 -8.35 -6.97 -20.10
CA TYR A 310 -9.69 -6.64 -19.64
C TYR A 310 -10.20 -7.66 -18.62
N PRO A 311 -11.22 -7.31 -17.81
CA PRO A 311 -11.66 -8.13 -16.69
C PRO A 311 -12.14 -9.51 -17.16
N SER A 312 -11.57 -10.58 -16.60
CA SER A 312 -11.93 -11.97 -16.90
C SER A 312 -11.97 -12.34 -18.40
N ARG A 313 -11.27 -11.60 -19.28
CA ARG A 313 -11.34 -11.77 -20.74
C ARG A 313 -10.32 -12.80 -21.25
N PRO A 314 -10.69 -13.69 -22.21
CA PRO A 314 -9.74 -14.55 -22.91
C PRO A 314 -8.55 -13.76 -23.48
N GLY A 315 -7.35 -14.35 -23.36
CA GLY A 315 -6.08 -13.71 -23.66
C GLY A 315 -5.47 -12.86 -22.53
N GLY A 316 -6.22 -12.59 -21.45
CA GLY A 316 -5.69 -11.93 -20.25
C GLY A 316 -4.79 -12.85 -19.41
N PHE A 317 -4.24 -12.32 -18.31
CA PHE A 317 -3.34 -13.09 -17.44
C PHE A 317 -4.03 -14.32 -16.85
N ARG A 318 -3.49 -15.51 -17.11
CA ARG A 318 -4.01 -16.77 -16.56
C ARG A 318 -3.66 -16.88 -15.08
N LEU A 319 -4.65 -17.04 -14.21
CA LEU A 319 -4.41 -17.14 -12.78
C LEU A 319 -3.69 -18.44 -12.43
N ARG A 320 -2.56 -18.36 -11.73
CA ARG A 320 -1.90 -19.50 -11.09
C ARG A 320 -1.69 -19.17 -9.61
N TYR A 321 -2.12 -20.06 -8.73
CA TYR A 321 -1.81 -19.91 -7.31
C TYR A 321 -0.37 -20.30 -7.03
N GLY A 322 0.29 -19.50 -6.21
CA GLY A 322 1.58 -19.86 -5.65
C GLY A 322 2.34 -18.65 -5.13
N ARG A 323 3.53 -18.91 -4.60
CA ARG A 323 4.36 -17.91 -3.94
C ARG A 323 5.80 -18.06 -4.42
N GLY A 324 6.25 -17.12 -5.23
CA GLY A 324 7.64 -16.99 -5.62
C GLY A 324 8.49 -16.48 -4.45
N ARG A 325 9.79 -16.76 -4.50
CA ARG A 325 10.76 -16.28 -3.49
C ARG A 325 10.73 -14.75 -3.32
N ASN A 326 10.45 -14.03 -4.41
CA ASN A 326 10.40 -12.57 -4.50
C ASN A 326 8.97 -11.99 -4.46
N THR A 327 7.91 -12.82 -4.52
CA THR A 327 6.52 -12.33 -4.53
C THR A 327 5.85 -12.36 -3.13
N SER A 328 6.46 -13.09 -2.20
CA SER A 328 6.22 -13.15 -0.75
C SER A 328 4.89 -12.62 -0.19
N PHE A 329 4.76 -11.31 0.04
CA PHE A 329 3.70 -10.71 0.85
C PHE A 329 2.48 -10.37 0.00
N ALA A 330 2.53 -9.27 -0.76
CA ALA A 330 1.45 -8.75 -1.59
C ALA A 330 1.92 -8.42 -3.03
N ALA A 331 2.93 -9.13 -3.50
CA ALA A 331 3.43 -9.01 -4.86
C ALA A 331 2.93 -10.19 -5.70
N ALA A 332 2.74 -9.95 -6.99
CA ALA A 332 2.40 -10.97 -7.97
C ALA A 332 3.61 -11.29 -8.84
N GLY A 333 3.65 -12.52 -9.36
CA GLY A 333 4.71 -12.97 -10.26
C GLY A 333 4.27 -12.94 -11.72
N LEU A 334 5.14 -12.48 -12.61
CA LEU A 334 4.97 -12.60 -14.06
C LEU A 334 6.21 -13.24 -14.69
N SER A 335 6.04 -13.88 -15.84
CA SER A 335 7.18 -14.31 -16.64
C SER A 335 7.98 -13.09 -17.12
N PRO A 336 9.32 -13.09 -17.01
CA PRO A 336 10.17 -12.06 -17.60
C PRO A 336 9.96 -11.89 -19.11
N ALA A 337 9.60 -12.97 -19.83
CA ALA A 337 9.27 -12.89 -21.25
C ALA A 337 8.01 -12.04 -21.50
N THR A 338 6.99 -12.17 -20.64
CA THR A 338 5.79 -11.31 -20.68
C THR A 338 6.17 -9.85 -20.50
N MET A 339 7.03 -9.55 -19.53
CA MET A 339 7.47 -8.18 -19.21
C MET A 339 8.11 -7.50 -20.43
N VAL A 340 8.98 -8.22 -21.16
CA VAL A 340 9.59 -7.73 -22.41
C VAL A 340 8.58 -7.58 -23.54
N MET A 341 7.66 -8.54 -23.67
CA MET A 341 6.67 -8.54 -24.76
C MET A 341 5.63 -7.44 -24.66
N VAL A 342 5.35 -6.93 -23.46
CA VAL A 342 4.47 -5.78 -23.25
C VAL A 342 5.25 -4.46 -23.27
N ASP A 343 6.20 -4.36 -24.20
CA ASP A 343 7.04 -3.20 -24.46
C ASP A 343 7.83 -2.66 -23.26
N ASP A 344 8.27 -3.54 -22.36
CA ASP A 344 9.03 -3.17 -21.15
C ASP A 344 8.28 -2.19 -20.21
N PHE A 345 6.96 -2.01 -20.39
CA PHE A 345 6.14 -1.20 -19.48
C PHE A 345 6.06 -1.80 -18.07
N ILE A 346 6.26 -3.11 -17.96
CA ILE A 346 6.30 -3.82 -16.68
C ILE A 346 7.75 -4.15 -16.36
N ALA A 347 8.30 -3.53 -15.34
CA ALA A 347 9.59 -3.83 -14.75
C ALA A 347 9.44 -4.44 -13.35
N ALA A 348 10.55 -4.88 -12.77
CA ALA A 348 10.56 -5.40 -11.41
C ALA A 348 10.21 -4.27 -10.42
N GLY A 349 9.13 -4.46 -9.67
CA GLY A 349 8.59 -3.45 -8.75
C GLY A 349 7.55 -2.52 -9.35
N THR A 350 7.27 -2.58 -10.66
CA THR A 350 6.12 -1.89 -11.23
C THR A 350 4.85 -2.37 -10.54
N GLN A 351 4.02 -1.44 -10.09
CA GLN A 351 2.71 -1.75 -9.51
C GLN A 351 1.69 -1.93 -10.63
N LEU A 352 1.01 -3.08 -10.68
CA LEU A 352 -0.19 -3.26 -11.48
C LEU A 352 -1.43 -3.04 -10.61
N LYS A 353 -2.45 -2.38 -11.17
CA LYS A 353 -3.80 -2.45 -10.62
C LYS A 353 -4.45 -3.70 -11.19
N VAL A 354 -4.87 -4.61 -10.31
CA VAL A 354 -5.40 -5.92 -10.68
C VAL A 354 -6.90 -5.99 -10.39
N GLU A 355 -7.60 -6.83 -11.14
CA GLU A 355 -9.04 -7.07 -10.97
C GLU A 355 -9.35 -7.75 -9.64
N ARG A 356 -8.50 -8.69 -9.23
CA ARG A 356 -8.64 -9.53 -8.03
C ARG A 356 -7.27 -10.14 -7.67
N PRO A 357 -7.05 -10.61 -6.42
CA PRO A 357 -7.93 -10.50 -5.24
C PRO A 357 -7.90 -9.11 -4.59
N GLY A 358 -6.81 -8.35 -4.76
CA GLY A 358 -6.61 -7.01 -4.19
C GLY A 358 -6.78 -5.88 -5.21
N LYS A 359 -6.55 -4.64 -4.78
CA LYS A 359 -6.62 -3.44 -5.66
C LYS A 359 -5.38 -3.29 -6.54
N ALA A 360 -4.23 -3.76 -6.06
CA ALA A 360 -2.95 -3.62 -6.74
C ALA A 360 -1.98 -4.70 -6.25
N ALA A 361 -1.00 -5.02 -7.08
CA ALA A 361 0.11 -5.92 -6.75
C ALA A 361 1.39 -5.33 -7.35
N ALA A 362 2.50 -5.37 -6.59
CA ALA A 362 3.82 -5.13 -7.16
C ALA A 362 4.26 -6.36 -7.96
N ILE A 363 4.96 -6.17 -9.07
CA ILE A 363 5.37 -7.30 -9.92
C ILE A 363 6.80 -7.73 -9.64
N GLY A 364 6.97 -9.03 -9.43
CA GLY A 364 8.26 -9.71 -9.39
C GLY A 364 8.45 -10.65 -10.60
N PRO A 365 9.66 -10.74 -11.18
CA PRO A 365 9.95 -11.70 -12.24
C PRO A 365 9.97 -13.14 -11.69
N VAL A 366 9.29 -14.07 -12.35
CA VAL A 366 9.28 -15.51 -12.06
C VAL A 366 9.47 -16.30 -13.35
N ASP A 367 10.68 -16.80 -13.57
CA ASP A 367 11.15 -17.48 -14.78
C ASP A 367 10.62 -18.91 -14.97
N THR A 368 9.94 -19.46 -13.97
CA THR A 368 9.28 -20.77 -14.05
C THR A 368 7.83 -20.71 -14.56
N LEU A 369 7.27 -19.51 -14.70
CA LEU A 369 5.92 -19.29 -15.24
C LEU A 369 5.90 -19.34 -16.76
N GLU A 370 4.76 -19.76 -17.30
CA GLU A 370 4.53 -19.71 -18.74
C GLU A 370 4.37 -18.25 -19.19
N GLY A 371 5.15 -17.85 -20.18
CA GLY A 371 5.08 -16.52 -20.77
C GLY A 371 3.96 -16.37 -21.80
N PRO A 372 4.01 -15.31 -22.61
CA PRO A 372 2.94 -15.01 -23.55
C PRO A 372 2.95 -15.98 -24.73
N THR A 373 1.79 -16.15 -25.35
CA THR A 373 1.66 -16.81 -26.65
C THR A 373 1.40 -15.75 -27.70
N VAL A 374 2.20 -15.77 -28.77
CA VAL A 374 2.21 -14.72 -29.79
C VAL A 374 2.02 -15.29 -31.18
N ARG A 375 1.48 -14.47 -32.07
CA ARG A 375 1.43 -14.69 -33.50
C ARG A 375 2.42 -13.77 -34.20
N LEU A 376 3.29 -14.34 -35.02
CA LEU A 376 4.25 -13.59 -35.82
C LEU A 376 3.64 -13.13 -37.16
N PHE A 377 4.28 -12.17 -37.84
CA PHE A 377 3.82 -11.68 -39.15
C PHE A 377 3.78 -12.76 -40.24
N ASN A 378 4.58 -13.83 -40.11
CA ASN A 378 4.55 -14.97 -41.03
C ASN A 378 3.41 -15.96 -40.73
N GLY A 379 2.60 -15.71 -39.69
CA GLY A 379 1.48 -16.55 -39.26
C GLY A 379 1.80 -17.59 -38.19
N ASP A 380 3.09 -17.79 -37.85
CA ASP A 380 3.52 -18.75 -36.83
C ASP A 380 2.97 -18.37 -35.46
N VAL A 381 2.58 -19.38 -34.68
CA VAL A 381 2.09 -19.24 -33.30
C VAL A 381 2.98 -20.05 -32.37
N LEU A 382 3.53 -19.37 -31.36
CA LEU A 382 4.44 -19.95 -30.39
C LEU A 382 4.29 -19.29 -29.02
N ARG A 383 4.59 -20.06 -27.98
CA ARG A 383 4.74 -19.58 -26.61
C ARG A 383 6.18 -19.14 -26.38
N VAL A 384 6.36 -18.05 -25.65
CA VAL A 384 7.67 -17.43 -25.38
C VAL A 384 7.91 -17.48 -23.88
N ASP A 385 8.84 -18.31 -23.42
CA ASP A 385 9.07 -18.48 -21.97
C ASP A 385 10.35 -17.77 -21.48
N THR A 386 11.24 -17.35 -22.38
CA THR A 386 12.55 -16.76 -22.01
C THR A 386 12.73 -15.33 -22.49
N VAL A 387 13.53 -14.55 -21.74
CA VAL A 387 13.89 -13.17 -22.10
C VAL A 387 14.64 -13.12 -23.42
N GLN A 388 15.60 -14.04 -23.65
CA GLN A 388 16.39 -14.04 -24.88
C GLN A 388 15.51 -14.25 -26.11
N GLU A 389 14.57 -15.20 -26.02
CA GLU A 389 13.62 -15.45 -27.11
C GLU A 389 12.68 -14.26 -27.30
N ALA A 390 12.16 -13.68 -26.22
CA ALA A 390 11.29 -12.52 -26.27
C ALA A 390 11.94 -11.35 -27.02
N LEU A 391 13.19 -11.00 -26.65
CA LEU A 391 13.94 -9.93 -27.32
C LEU A 391 14.19 -10.24 -28.80
N ARG A 392 14.49 -11.50 -29.14
CA ARG A 392 14.75 -11.92 -30.53
C ARG A 392 13.50 -11.79 -31.40
N ILE A 393 12.34 -12.22 -30.92
CA ILE A 393 11.14 -12.33 -31.75
C ILE A 393 10.21 -11.12 -31.66
N ARG A 394 10.32 -10.27 -30.62
CA ARG A 394 9.46 -9.09 -30.41
C ARG A 394 9.26 -8.24 -31.67
N PRO A 395 10.29 -7.93 -32.49
CA PRO A 395 10.10 -7.17 -33.73
C PRO A 395 9.22 -7.86 -34.78
N SER A 396 9.10 -9.19 -34.72
CA SER A 396 8.31 -10.02 -35.64
C SER A 396 6.90 -10.34 -35.12
N VAL A 397 6.56 -9.92 -33.89
CA VAL A 397 5.24 -10.16 -33.30
C VAL A 397 4.19 -9.28 -33.95
N GLN A 398 3.18 -9.91 -34.55
CA GLN A 398 2.01 -9.22 -35.08
C GLN A 398 0.92 -9.05 -34.01
N ARG A 399 0.74 -10.06 -33.16
CA ARG A 399 -0.31 -10.07 -32.13
C ARG A 399 0.08 -10.91 -30.93
N ILE A 400 -0.16 -10.40 -29.72
CA ILE A 400 -0.15 -11.21 -28.50
C ILE A 400 -1.54 -11.84 -28.36
N LEU A 401 -1.60 -13.17 -28.42
CA LEU A 401 -2.86 -13.94 -28.30
C LEU A 401 -3.24 -14.15 -26.84
N ASP A 402 -2.22 -14.36 -26.01
CA ASP A 402 -2.34 -14.54 -24.56
C ASP A 402 -1.12 -13.92 -23.88
N VAL A 403 -1.35 -13.16 -22.82
CA VAL A 403 -0.30 -12.38 -22.13
C VAL A 403 0.57 -13.24 -21.20
N GLY A 404 0.16 -14.46 -20.88
CA GLY A 404 0.87 -15.40 -20.01
C GLY A 404 0.22 -15.57 -18.65
N GLU A 405 0.95 -16.20 -17.73
CA GLU A 405 0.47 -16.46 -16.37
C GLU A 405 0.72 -15.28 -15.41
N ILE A 406 -0.16 -15.16 -14.42
CA ILE A 406 0.07 -14.34 -13.22
C ILE A 406 0.02 -15.22 -11.97
N LEU A 407 1.12 -15.21 -11.23
CA LEU A 407 1.27 -15.94 -9.98
C LEU A 407 0.77 -15.07 -8.82
N ILE A 408 -0.30 -15.50 -8.15
CA ILE A 408 -0.88 -14.78 -7.01
C ILE A 408 -0.86 -15.68 -5.77
N ASN A 409 -0.45 -15.10 -4.65
CA ASN A 409 -0.38 -15.81 -3.39
C ASN A 409 -1.79 -16.14 -2.87
N PHE A 410 -1.99 -17.36 -2.40
CA PHE A 410 -3.21 -17.75 -1.69
C PHE A 410 -3.51 -16.82 -0.50
N GLY A 411 -2.47 -16.36 0.21
CA GLY A 411 -2.60 -15.42 1.32
C GLY A 411 -3.29 -14.10 0.93
N ASP A 412 -3.08 -13.62 -0.30
CA ASP A 412 -3.71 -12.38 -0.78
C ASP A 412 -5.23 -12.51 -0.89
N PHE A 413 -5.74 -13.70 -1.20
CA PHE A 413 -7.19 -13.96 -1.23
C PHE A 413 -7.77 -13.94 0.18
N ILE A 414 -7.09 -14.54 1.15
CA ILE A 414 -7.51 -14.52 2.56
C ILE A 414 -7.50 -13.09 3.10
N GLU A 415 -6.39 -12.37 2.91
CA GLU A 415 -6.23 -11.00 3.45
C GLU A 415 -7.30 -10.05 2.90
N ASN A 416 -7.59 -10.13 1.60
CA ASN A 416 -8.58 -9.30 0.95
C ASN A 416 -10.03 -9.82 1.12
N ASN A 417 -10.21 -10.91 1.89
CA ASN A 417 -11.50 -11.59 2.07
C ASN A 417 -12.20 -11.88 0.73
N HIS A 418 -11.42 -12.30 -0.27
CA HIS A 418 -11.88 -12.62 -1.60
C HIS A 418 -12.12 -14.14 -1.71
N PRO A 419 -13.27 -14.61 -2.24
CA PRO A 419 -13.47 -16.03 -2.46
C PRO A 419 -12.39 -16.58 -3.40
N LEU A 420 -11.93 -17.79 -3.11
CA LEU A 420 -11.06 -18.51 -4.03
C LEU A 420 -11.80 -18.77 -5.34
N VAL A 421 -11.05 -18.68 -6.42
CA VAL A 421 -11.54 -18.94 -7.77
C VAL A 421 -10.77 -20.10 -8.38
N PRO A 422 -11.31 -20.81 -9.38
CA PRO A 422 -10.61 -21.92 -10.01
C PRO A 422 -9.23 -21.51 -10.55
N SER A 423 -8.19 -22.27 -10.21
CA SER A 423 -6.84 -22.09 -10.73
C SER A 423 -6.73 -22.58 -12.17
N SER A 424 -5.75 -22.06 -12.90
CA SER A 424 -5.24 -22.73 -14.09
C SER A 424 -4.73 -24.14 -13.75
N TYR A 425 -4.94 -25.10 -14.66
CA TYR A 425 -4.42 -26.45 -14.49
C TYR A 425 -2.93 -26.47 -14.81
N CYS A 426 -2.10 -26.56 -13.76
CA CYS A 426 -0.65 -26.38 -13.83
C CYS A 426 0.11 -27.66 -13.45
N TYR A 427 1.42 -27.64 -13.69
CA TYR A 427 2.30 -28.79 -13.44
C TYR A 427 2.27 -29.25 -11.98
N GLU A 428 2.23 -28.31 -11.02
CA GLU A 428 2.19 -28.63 -9.59
C GLU A 428 0.91 -29.36 -9.19
N TRP A 429 -0.20 -29.08 -9.87
CA TRP A 429 -1.44 -29.83 -9.64
C TRP A 429 -1.35 -31.21 -10.30
N TRP A 430 -0.95 -31.28 -11.57
CA TRP A 430 -0.84 -32.54 -12.30
C TRP A 430 0.09 -33.54 -11.62
N VAL A 431 1.25 -33.10 -11.10
CA VAL A 431 2.21 -34.00 -10.43
C VAL A 431 1.63 -34.60 -9.14
N GLN A 432 0.75 -33.88 -8.43
CA GLN A 432 0.06 -34.40 -7.24
C GLN A 432 -0.99 -35.45 -7.64
N GLU A 433 -1.72 -35.22 -8.74
CA GLU A 433 -2.66 -36.22 -9.27
C GLU A 433 -1.94 -37.48 -9.76
N LEU A 434 -0.74 -37.32 -10.33
CA LEU A 434 0.11 -38.43 -10.70
C LEU A 434 0.60 -39.18 -9.47
N ALA A 435 1.22 -38.49 -8.51
CA ALA A 435 1.73 -39.11 -7.28
C ALA A 435 0.65 -39.87 -6.48
N ALA A 436 -0.60 -39.42 -6.54
CA ALA A 436 -1.72 -40.13 -5.91
C ALA A 436 -2.07 -41.47 -6.59
N LYS A 437 -1.67 -41.67 -7.85
CA LYS A 437 -2.00 -42.86 -8.66
C LYS A 437 -0.79 -43.72 -9.03
N THR A 438 0.43 -43.31 -8.68
CA THR A 438 1.65 -44.06 -8.97
C THR A 438 2.68 -44.00 -7.83
N PRO A 439 3.40 -45.10 -7.54
CA PRO A 439 4.47 -45.12 -6.55
C PRO A 439 5.82 -44.59 -7.08
N ILE A 440 5.86 -43.92 -8.24
CA ILE A 440 7.09 -43.35 -8.82
C ILE A 440 7.69 -42.34 -7.84
N LYS A 441 8.78 -42.72 -7.16
CA LYS A 441 9.54 -41.89 -6.19
C LYS A 441 10.55 -40.97 -6.86
N GLU A 442 11.04 -41.33 -8.03
CA GLU A 442 11.98 -40.54 -8.82
C GLU A 442 11.30 -40.14 -10.13
N LEU A 443 10.72 -38.94 -10.13
CA LEU A 443 10.27 -38.32 -11.37
C LEU A 443 11.52 -37.79 -12.09
N GLY A 444 11.81 -38.29 -13.29
CA GLY A 444 12.74 -37.62 -14.22
C GLY A 444 12.24 -36.21 -14.59
N ASP A 445 12.72 -35.62 -15.69
CA ASP A 445 12.15 -34.35 -16.20
C ASP A 445 10.75 -34.57 -16.80
N MET A 446 9.76 -34.73 -15.92
CA MET A 446 8.35 -34.79 -16.24
C MET A 446 7.72 -33.41 -16.42
N LYS A 447 8.51 -32.33 -16.30
CA LYS A 447 8.01 -30.97 -16.53
C LYS A 447 7.81 -30.73 -18.03
N ASN A 448 8.64 -31.35 -18.87
CA ASN A 448 8.62 -31.19 -20.32
C ASN A 448 8.57 -32.53 -21.08
N PRO A 449 7.57 -33.40 -20.85
CA PRO A 449 7.47 -34.68 -21.55
C PRO A 449 7.17 -34.45 -23.05
N ASP A 450 7.55 -35.41 -23.91
CA ASP A 450 7.06 -35.47 -25.28
C ASP A 450 5.58 -35.91 -25.33
N GLN A 451 4.90 -35.70 -26.46
CA GLN A 451 3.48 -36.04 -26.63
C GLN A 451 3.15 -37.53 -26.38
N LYS A 452 4.03 -38.47 -26.74
CA LYS A 452 3.78 -39.92 -26.57
C LYS A 452 3.85 -40.28 -25.10
N SER A 453 4.86 -39.76 -24.40
CA SER A 453 5.09 -39.93 -22.97
C SER A 453 3.93 -39.34 -22.14
N ALA A 454 3.49 -38.12 -22.47
CA ALA A 454 2.34 -37.49 -21.80
C ALA A 454 1.04 -38.29 -21.97
N LEU A 455 0.75 -38.77 -23.18
CA LEU A 455 -0.42 -39.62 -23.44
C LEU A 455 -0.31 -40.98 -22.74
N SER A 456 0.86 -41.62 -22.79
CA SER A 456 1.11 -42.91 -22.13
C SER A 456 0.88 -42.84 -20.62
N LEU A 457 1.31 -41.75 -19.97
CA LEU A 457 1.08 -41.54 -18.54
C LEU A 457 -0.41 -41.43 -18.22
N SER A 458 -1.15 -40.63 -18.99
CA SER A 458 -2.60 -40.50 -18.86
C SER A 458 -3.34 -41.81 -19.12
N ASP A 459 -2.95 -42.57 -20.13
CA ASP A 459 -3.57 -43.85 -20.48
C ASP A 459 -3.32 -44.93 -19.42
N THR A 460 -2.09 -44.99 -18.89
CA THR A 460 -1.63 -46.01 -17.93
C THR A 460 -2.20 -45.74 -16.53
N TYR A 461 -2.03 -44.52 -16.03
CA TYR A 461 -2.40 -44.17 -14.65
C TYR A 461 -3.77 -43.51 -14.52
N LYS A 462 -4.49 -43.31 -15.63
CA LYS A 462 -5.78 -42.61 -15.67
C LYS A 462 -5.73 -41.23 -15.01
N VAL A 463 -4.60 -40.53 -15.18
CA VAL A 463 -4.44 -39.14 -14.74
C VAL A 463 -4.86 -38.19 -15.87
N PRO A 464 -5.27 -36.95 -15.56
CA PRO A 464 -5.58 -35.99 -16.61
C PRO A 464 -4.38 -35.71 -17.52
N LEU A 465 -4.65 -35.17 -18.71
CA LEU A 465 -3.60 -34.85 -19.68
C LEU A 465 -2.62 -33.81 -19.11
N HIS A 466 -1.32 -34.01 -19.35
CA HIS A 466 -0.26 -33.12 -18.88
C HIS A 466 -0.50 -31.66 -19.33
N PRO A 467 -0.37 -30.64 -18.45
CA PRO A 467 -0.65 -29.23 -18.75
C PRO A 467 0.00 -28.67 -20.02
N LYS A 468 1.22 -29.13 -20.36
CA LYS A 468 1.93 -28.79 -21.62
C LYS A 468 1.06 -29.00 -22.87
N TYR A 469 0.26 -30.06 -22.89
CA TYR A 469 -0.58 -30.47 -24.03
C TYR A 469 -2.07 -30.24 -23.81
N THR A 470 -2.44 -29.60 -22.71
CA THR A 470 -3.84 -29.23 -22.44
C THR A 470 -4.12 -27.88 -23.10
N TYR A 471 -5.07 -27.81 -24.02
CA TYR A 471 -5.41 -26.57 -24.74
C TYR A 471 -6.56 -25.80 -24.05
N LEU A 472 -6.83 -24.58 -24.50
CA LEU A 472 -7.92 -23.74 -23.98
C LEU A 472 -9.30 -24.16 -24.51
N TRP A 473 -9.65 -25.44 -24.39
CA TRP A 473 -10.92 -25.99 -24.91
C TRP A 473 -12.17 -25.28 -24.38
N HIS A 474 -12.10 -24.71 -23.18
CA HIS A 474 -13.18 -23.94 -22.55
C HIS A 474 -13.43 -22.56 -23.18
N ASP A 475 -12.58 -22.11 -24.11
CA ASP A 475 -12.75 -20.83 -24.82
C ASP A 475 -13.42 -20.97 -26.19
N ILE A 476 -13.69 -22.20 -26.63
CA ILE A 476 -14.38 -22.48 -27.90
C ILE A 476 -15.72 -23.17 -27.62
N ASN A 477 -16.63 -23.08 -28.58
CA ASN A 477 -17.91 -23.80 -28.53
C ASN A 477 -17.84 -25.14 -29.28
N LEU A 478 -18.91 -25.92 -29.21
CA LEU A 478 -19.02 -27.22 -29.87
C LEU A 478 -18.99 -27.13 -31.40
N ASP A 479 -19.48 -26.04 -31.99
CA ASP A 479 -19.50 -25.85 -33.44
C ASP A 479 -18.08 -25.60 -33.98
N ASP A 480 -17.27 -24.82 -33.24
CA ASP A 480 -15.87 -24.58 -33.55
C ASP A 480 -15.05 -25.88 -33.43
N HIS A 481 -15.29 -26.68 -32.38
CA HIS A 481 -14.68 -28.00 -32.24
C HIS A 481 -15.02 -28.92 -33.41
N ALA A 482 -16.31 -29.02 -33.78
CA ALA A 482 -16.76 -29.85 -34.88
C ALA A 482 -16.21 -29.38 -36.23
N ALA A 483 -16.15 -28.06 -36.46
CA ALA A 483 -15.58 -27.47 -37.66
C ALA A 483 -14.08 -27.79 -37.78
N LEU A 484 -13.33 -27.70 -36.68
CA LEU A 484 -11.91 -28.04 -36.64
C LEU A 484 -11.68 -29.52 -36.93
N ALA A 485 -12.43 -30.41 -36.27
CA ALA A 485 -12.33 -31.86 -36.49
C ALA A 485 -12.63 -32.23 -37.95
N GLU A 486 -13.72 -31.70 -38.51
CA GLU A 486 -14.14 -32.01 -39.88
C GLU A 486 -13.19 -31.45 -40.94
N TYR A 487 -12.61 -30.27 -40.71
CA TYR A 487 -11.63 -29.69 -41.62
C TYR A 487 -10.34 -30.51 -41.66
N ILE A 488 -9.81 -30.88 -40.49
CA ILE A 488 -8.61 -31.73 -40.39
C ILE A 488 -8.88 -33.10 -41.01
N ARG A 489 -10.06 -33.68 -40.79
CA ARG A 489 -10.47 -34.97 -41.39
C ARG A 489 -10.46 -34.94 -42.92
N LYS A 490 -10.88 -33.83 -43.53
CA LYS A 490 -11.01 -33.69 -44.99
C LYS A 490 -9.70 -33.30 -45.67
N ASN A 491 -8.95 -32.38 -45.07
CA ASN A 491 -7.83 -31.71 -45.72
C ASN A 491 -6.47 -32.00 -45.08
N GLY A 492 -6.46 -32.73 -43.95
CA GLY A 492 -5.27 -33.05 -43.20
C GLY A 492 -4.42 -34.15 -43.82
N LYS A 493 -3.11 -34.03 -43.64
CA LYS A 493 -2.11 -35.07 -43.88
C LYS A 493 -1.30 -35.25 -42.61
N TYR A 494 -1.25 -36.48 -42.12
CA TYR A 494 -0.51 -36.84 -40.93
C TYR A 494 0.65 -37.77 -41.30
N ASP A 495 1.87 -37.30 -41.05
CA ASP A 495 3.12 -38.05 -41.17
C ASP A 495 4.12 -37.48 -40.16
N GLU A 496 4.08 -38.04 -38.94
CA GLU A 496 4.68 -37.52 -37.69
C GLU A 496 4.17 -36.14 -37.24
N LYS A 497 4.03 -35.20 -38.18
CA LYS A 497 3.45 -33.86 -38.06
C LYS A 497 2.10 -33.84 -38.75
N LEU A 498 1.23 -32.93 -38.32
CA LEU A 498 -0.04 -32.68 -38.99
C LEU A 498 0.08 -31.45 -39.88
N SER A 499 -0.27 -31.58 -41.17
CA SER A 499 -0.33 -30.47 -42.12
C SER A 499 -1.68 -30.37 -42.82
N PHE A 500 -2.15 -29.15 -43.05
CA PHE A 500 -3.38 -28.88 -43.81
C PHE A 500 -3.36 -27.45 -44.38
N PRO A 501 -4.14 -27.18 -45.45
CA PRO A 501 -4.25 -25.84 -46.02
C PRO A 501 -4.68 -24.80 -44.99
N LEU A 502 -4.11 -23.59 -45.11
CA LEU A 502 -4.48 -22.44 -44.29
C LEU A 502 -5.93 -22.03 -44.61
N ASP A 503 -6.76 -22.05 -43.57
CA ASP A 503 -8.10 -21.49 -43.55
C ASP A 503 -8.22 -20.54 -42.36
N GLU A 504 -8.75 -19.34 -42.58
CA GLU A 504 -8.78 -18.26 -41.57
C GLU A 504 -9.67 -18.61 -40.37
N LYS A 505 -10.78 -19.32 -40.58
CA LYS A 505 -11.67 -19.74 -39.49
C LYS A 505 -10.96 -20.78 -38.63
N ILE A 506 -10.35 -21.79 -39.26
CA ILE A 506 -9.59 -22.84 -38.55
C ILE A 506 -8.37 -22.25 -37.84
N LYS A 507 -7.67 -21.31 -38.47
CA LYS A 507 -6.55 -20.59 -37.88
C LYS A 507 -6.97 -19.86 -36.61
N THR A 508 -8.11 -19.17 -36.64
CA THR A 508 -8.65 -18.46 -35.46
C THR A 508 -8.96 -19.42 -34.32
N ILE A 509 -9.53 -20.60 -34.61
CA ILE A 509 -9.82 -21.61 -33.58
C ILE A 509 -8.51 -22.12 -32.95
N LEU A 510 -7.48 -22.41 -33.75
CA LEU A 510 -6.16 -22.85 -33.26
C LEU A 510 -5.46 -21.77 -32.43
N GLU A 511 -5.60 -20.50 -32.84
CA GLU A 511 -5.10 -19.34 -32.08
C GLU A 511 -5.82 -19.22 -30.74
N THR A 512 -7.15 -19.39 -30.67
CA THR A 512 -7.91 -19.37 -29.41
C THR A 512 -7.50 -20.52 -28.49
N LEU A 513 -7.26 -21.71 -29.05
CA LEU A 513 -6.78 -22.87 -28.29
C LEU A 513 -5.31 -22.76 -27.84
N LEU A 514 -4.57 -21.78 -28.37
CA LEU A 514 -3.12 -21.59 -28.20
C LEU A 514 -2.31 -22.82 -28.65
N VAL A 515 -2.71 -23.46 -29.74
CA VAL A 515 -1.97 -24.59 -30.32
C VAL A 515 -0.73 -24.04 -31.03
N PRO A 516 0.51 -24.43 -30.66
CA PRO A 516 1.70 -24.01 -31.40
C PRO A 516 1.70 -24.59 -32.82
N HIS A 517 1.94 -23.74 -33.82
CA HIS A 517 1.97 -24.15 -35.22
C HIS A 517 2.78 -23.18 -36.09
N THR A 518 3.28 -23.68 -37.21
CA THR A 518 3.96 -22.86 -38.22
C THR A 518 3.13 -22.76 -39.50
N VAL A 519 3.33 -21.69 -40.25
CA VAL A 519 2.67 -21.46 -41.55
C VAL A 519 3.74 -21.41 -42.65
N ARG A 520 3.73 -22.38 -43.55
CA ARG A 520 4.66 -22.46 -44.69
C ARG A 520 3.87 -22.77 -45.95
N GLU A 521 4.11 -22.05 -47.04
CA GLU A 521 3.46 -22.30 -48.34
C GLU A 521 1.91 -22.39 -48.27
N LYS A 522 1.28 -21.55 -47.45
CA LYS A 522 -0.17 -21.58 -47.16
C LYS A 522 -0.67 -22.91 -46.57
N GLN A 523 0.20 -23.64 -45.87
CA GLN A 523 -0.14 -24.80 -45.04
C GLN A 523 0.14 -24.48 -43.58
N ILE A 524 -0.74 -24.92 -42.68
CA ILE A 524 -0.51 -24.95 -41.24
C ILE A 524 0.18 -26.28 -40.92
N ILE A 525 1.25 -26.24 -40.12
CA ILE A 525 2.01 -27.41 -39.69
C ILE A 525 2.06 -27.44 -38.16
N ILE A 526 1.63 -28.56 -37.58
CA ILE A 526 1.66 -28.83 -36.13
C ILE A 526 2.66 -29.96 -35.86
N GLU A 527 3.68 -29.64 -35.06
CA GLU A 527 4.80 -30.54 -34.74
C GLU A 527 4.41 -31.69 -33.82
N GLU A 528 3.58 -31.44 -32.80
CA GLU A 528 3.14 -32.44 -31.82
C GLU A 528 1.61 -32.64 -31.84
N PRO A 529 1.05 -33.30 -32.87
CA PRO A 529 -0.39 -33.29 -33.11
C PRO A 529 -1.20 -34.33 -32.32
N LEU A 530 -0.59 -35.37 -31.73
CA LEU A 530 -1.32 -36.49 -31.14
C LEU A 530 -2.32 -36.09 -30.05
N PRO A 531 -1.99 -35.17 -29.11
CA PRO A 531 -2.95 -34.75 -28.09
C PRO A 531 -4.12 -33.97 -28.70
N LEU A 532 -3.87 -33.19 -29.75
CA LEU A 532 -4.92 -32.46 -30.47
C LEU A 532 -5.86 -33.43 -31.20
N LEU A 533 -5.30 -34.39 -31.96
CA LEU A 533 -6.06 -35.39 -32.70
C LEU A 533 -6.94 -36.24 -31.78
N ARG A 534 -6.42 -36.65 -30.61
CA ARG A 534 -7.21 -37.35 -29.59
C ARG A 534 -8.37 -36.50 -29.08
N CYS A 535 -8.14 -35.24 -28.72
CA CYS A 535 -9.21 -34.35 -28.25
C CYS A 535 -10.28 -34.06 -29.32
N LEU A 536 -9.93 -34.16 -30.60
CA LEU A 536 -10.87 -34.05 -31.74
C LEU A 536 -11.60 -35.36 -32.07
N GLY A 537 -11.20 -36.49 -31.45
CA GLY A 537 -11.74 -37.81 -31.76
C GLY A 537 -11.36 -38.27 -33.18
N LEU A 538 -10.13 -38.00 -33.59
CA LEU A 538 -9.56 -38.45 -34.87
C LEU A 538 -8.53 -39.55 -34.62
N SER A 539 -8.62 -40.64 -35.39
CA SER A 539 -7.57 -41.67 -35.43
C SER A 539 -6.30 -41.16 -36.12
N PRO A 540 -5.16 -41.86 -36.03
CA PRO A 540 -3.97 -41.53 -36.80
C PRO A 540 -4.22 -41.46 -38.32
N ASP A 541 -5.17 -42.25 -38.84
CA ASP A 541 -5.62 -42.19 -40.24
C ASP A 541 -6.61 -41.04 -40.53
N LEU A 542 -6.74 -40.10 -39.59
CA LEU A 542 -7.66 -38.96 -39.63
C LEU A 542 -9.12 -39.36 -39.85
N LYS A 543 -9.55 -40.52 -39.34
CA LYS A 543 -10.95 -40.94 -39.36
C LYS A 543 -11.63 -40.57 -38.04
N ARG A 544 -12.89 -40.14 -38.16
CA ARG A 544 -13.71 -39.75 -37.01
C ARG A 544 -14.12 -40.99 -36.20
N THR A 545 -13.97 -40.92 -34.88
CA THR A 545 -14.31 -42.02 -33.96
C THR A 545 -15.65 -41.84 -33.23
N TRP A 546 -16.43 -40.81 -33.61
CA TRP A 546 -17.63 -40.39 -32.89
C TRP A 546 -18.73 -39.87 -33.83
N THR A 547 -19.99 -39.92 -33.38
CA THR A 547 -21.18 -39.53 -34.17
C THR A 547 -21.76 -38.16 -33.77
N SER A 548 -21.84 -37.85 -32.47
CA SER A 548 -22.37 -36.57 -31.96
C SER A 548 -21.58 -36.08 -30.74
N PRO A 549 -21.50 -34.75 -30.51
CA PRO A 549 -20.80 -34.21 -29.35
C PRO A 549 -21.64 -34.41 -28.08
N GLU A 550 -21.02 -34.19 -26.91
CA GLU A 550 -21.73 -34.17 -25.62
C GLU A 550 -22.37 -32.79 -25.37
N LYS A 551 -22.98 -32.62 -24.19
CA LYS A 551 -23.64 -31.36 -23.80
C LYS A 551 -22.66 -30.19 -23.62
N ASP A 552 -21.46 -30.48 -23.12
CA ASP A 552 -20.43 -29.49 -22.84
C ASP A 552 -19.13 -29.80 -23.60
N ILE A 553 -18.35 -28.75 -23.90
CA ILE A 553 -17.09 -28.86 -24.64
C ILE A 553 -16.04 -29.66 -23.86
N MET A 554 -15.93 -29.45 -22.54
CA MET A 554 -14.93 -30.13 -21.71
C MET A 554 -15.26 -31.62 -21.55
N GLU A 555 -16.54 -31.95 -21.44
CA GLU A 555 -17.03 -33.34 -21.45
C GLU A 555 -16.76 -34.00 -22.81
N THR A 556 -17.05 -33.29 -23.90
CA THR A 556 -16.81 -33.77 -25.27
C THR A 556 -15.34 -34.14 -25.47
N VAL A 557 -14.40 -33.21 -25.25
CA VAL A 557 -12.97 -33.47 -25.48
C VAL A 557 -12.41 -34.57 -24.56
N SER A 558 -12.92 -34.68 -23.34
CA SER A 558 -12.52 -35.74 -22.41
C SER A 558 -13.00 -37.12 -22.88
N LYS A 559 -14.25 -37.22 -23.32
CA LYS A 559 -14.82 -38.47 -23.82
C LYS A 559 -14.15 -38.92 -25.12
N LEU A 560 -13.94 -37.99 -26.05
CA LEU A 560 -13.32 -38.28 -27.35
C LEU A 560 -11.86 -38.71 -27.23
N SER A 561 -11.10 -38.09 -26.33
CA SER A 561 -9.69 -38.45 -26.11
C SER A 561 -9.51 -39.74 -25.30
N GLY A 562 -10.55 -40.18 -24.56
CA GLY A 562 -10.45 -41.26 -23.58
C GLY A 562 -9.66 -40.87 -22.32
N ILE A 563 -9.35 -39.58 -22.15
CA ILE A 563 -8.51 -39.03 -21.09
C ILE A 563 -9.27 -37.87 -20.44
N THR A 564 -9.17 -37.70 -19.13
CA THR A 564 -9.73 -36.53 -18.46
C THR A 564 -8.99 -35.26 -18.90
N ILE A 565 -9.70 -34.30 -19.49
CA ILE A 565 -9.15 -32.99 -19.85
C ILE A 565 -9.69 -31.95 -18.87
N ARG A 566 -8.78 -31.25 -18.18
CA ARG A 566 -9.13 -30.17 -17.26
C ARG A 566 -9.10 -28.81 -17.96
N SER A 567 -9.92 -27.88 -17.49
CA SER A 567 -9.89 -26.50 -17.98
C SER A 567 -8.53 -25.87 -17.65
N ARG A 568 -7.76 -25.53 -18.67
CA ARG A 568 -6.39 -25.02 -18.45
C ARG A 568 -6.35 -23.64 -17.82
N ALA A 569 -7.27 -22.73 -18.14
CA ALA A 569 -7.23 -21.34 -17.67
C ALA A 569 -8.64 -20.76 -17.44
N PRO A 570 -9.46 -21.39 -16.56
CA PRO A 570 -10.86 -21.02 -16.37
C PRO A 570 -11.04 -19.57 -15.89
N ILE A 571 -10.02 -18.97 -15.28
CA ILE A 571 -10.05 -17.60 -14.76
C ILE A 571 -8.88 -16.80 -15.34
N ARG A 572 -9.19 -15.60 -15.84
CA ARG A 572 -8.21 -14.55 -16.18
C ARG A 572 -8.29 -13.38 -15.22
N ILE A 573 -7.14 -12.77 -14.95
CA ILE A 573 -7.01 -11.58 -14.14
C ILE A 573 -6.84 -10.38 -15.06
N GLY A 574 -7.78 -9.44 -14.98
CA GLY A 574 -7.64 -8.11 -15.54
C GLY A 574 -6.51 -7.34 -14.85
N ALA A 575 -5.67 -6.64 -15.61
CA ALA A 575 -4.64 -5.79 -15.05
C ALA A 575 -4.29 -4.60 -15.95
N ARG A 576 -3.93 -3.49 -15.31
CA ARG A 576 -3.34 -2.32 -15.96
C ARG A 576 -2.15 -1.81 -15.19
N MET A 577 -1.33 -1.01 -15.87
CA MET A 577 -0.23 -0.32 -15.22
C MET A 577 -0.75 0.66 -14.16
N GLY A 578 -0.32 0.43 -12.92
CA GLY A 578 -0.39 1.37 -11.81
C GLY A 578 0.85 2.25 -11.85
N ARG A 579 1.60 2.33 -10.76
CA ARG A 579 2.79 3.19 -10.65
C ARG A 579 4.06 2.44 -11.12
N PRO A 580 4.95 3.07 -11.89
CA PRO A 580 6.30 2.56 -12.09
C PRO A 580 7.05 2.41 -10.76
N GLU A 581 8.09 1.59 -10.77
CA GLU A 581 9.10 1.48 -9.75
C GLU A 581 9.87 2.80 -9.54
N LYS A 582 10.45 2.99 -8.35
CA LYS A 582 11.25 4.17 -8.03
C LYS A 582 12.38 3.80 -7.07
N SER A 583 13.61 4.14 -7.46
CA SER A 583 14.83 4.05 -6.63
C SER A 583 15.55 5.40 -6.50
N ASP A 584 14.85 6.48 -6.83
CA ASP A 584 15.37 7.84 -6.90
C ASP A 584 15.59 8.46 -5.50
N LYS A 585 16.46 9.47 -5.43
CA LYS A 585 16.78 10.19 -4.18
C LYS A 585 15.54 10.90 -3.63
N ARG A 586 15.46 11.01 -2.29
CA ARG A 586 14.45 11.86 -1.65
C ARG A 586 14.96 13.31 -1.63
N GLU A 587 14.45 14.12 -2.53
CA GLU A 587 14.76 15.55 -2.63
C GLU A 587 13.56 16.39 -2.19
N MET A 588 13.79 17.40 -1.35
CA MET A 588 12.80 18.46 -1.13
C MET A 588 12.77 19.38 -2.38
N LYS A 589 11.69 20.16 -2.55
CA LYS A 589 11.61 21.16 -3.62
C LYS A 589 11.50 22.57 -3.02
N PRO A 590 12.48 23.46 -3.21
CA PRO A 590 13.81 23.23 -3.81
C PRO A 590 14.65 22.29 -2.92
N ALA A 591 15.69 21.65 -3.47
CA ALA A 591 16.54 20.72 -2.72
C ALA A 591 17.54 21.49 -1.85
N PRO A 592 17.37 21.58 -0.52
CA PRO A 592 18.32 22.27 0.33
C PRO A 592 19.53 21.38 0.58
N HIS A 593 20.72 21.98 0.59
CA HIS A 593 21.94 21.30 1.07
C HIS A 593 22.08 21.41 2.60
N VAL A 594 21.44 22.41 3.22
CA VAL A 594 21.49 22.67 4.66
C VAL A 594 20.19 23.34 5.13
N LEU A 595 19.77 23.03 6.36
CA LEU A 595 18.63 23.67 7.01
C LEU A 595 19.10 24.93 7.76
N PHE A 596 19.19 26.05 7.04
CA PHE A 596 19.51 27.35 7.61
C PHE A 596 18.59 28.42 7.01
N PRO A 597 17.91 29.24 7.83
CA PRO A 597 17.02 30.27 7.31
C PRO A 597 17.84 31.39 6.68
N ILE A 598 17.50 31.77 5.45
CA ILE A 598 18.14 32.88 4.71
C ILE A 598 17.13 33.83 4.06
N GLY A 599 15.84 33.66 4.35
CA GLY A 599 14.75 34.45 3.76
C GLY A 599 14.84 34.53 2.22
N GLU A 600 14.60 35.74 1.71
CA GLU A 600 14.73 36.07 0.29
C GLU A 600 16.17 36.49 -0.11
N ALA A 601 17.07 36.68 0.87
CA ALA A 601 18.46 37.10 0.62
C ALA A 601 19.24 36.09 -0.23
N GLY A 602 18.85 34.80 -0.21
CA GLY A 602 19.44 33.77 -1.08
C GLY A 602 18.94 33.80 -2.54
N GLY A 603 18.02 34.70 -2.89
CA GLY A 603 17.33 34.76 -4.17
C GLY A 603 16.51 33.51 -4.49
N ARG A 604 16.11 33.34 -5.76
CA ARG A 604 15.22 32.23 -6.20
C ARG A 604 15.75 30.84 -5.88
N ARG A 605 17.08 30.67 -5.80
CA ARG A 605 17.73 29.39 -5.50
C ARG A 605 17.95 29.16 -4.01
N ARG A 606 17.65 30.15 -3.16
CA ARG A 606 17.94 30.13 -1.72
C ARG A 606 19.42 29.74 -1.48
N SER A 607 20.33 30.46 -2.14
CA SER A 607 21.78 30.25 -2.04
C SER A 607 22.36 31.00 -0.84
N LEU A 608 23.04 30.28 0.05
CA LEU A 608 23.82 30.88 1.14
C LEU A 608 24.93 31.82 0.61
N GLN A 609 25.52 31.49 -0.54
CA GLN A 609 26.56 32.34 -1.13
C GLN A 609 25.99 33.71 -1.53
N ASN A 610 24.77 33.74 -2.06
CA ASN A 610 24.11 34.99 -2.40
C ASN A 610 23.68 35.75 -1.15
N ALA A 611 23.21 35.04 -0.12
CA ALA A 611 22.82 35.64 1.15
C ALA A 611 24.00 36.29 1.88
N LYS A 612 25.21 35.70 1.81
CA LYS A 612 26.45 36.29 2.36
C LYS A 612 26.74 37.68 1.79
N ASP A 613 26.50 37.85 0.50
CA ASP A 613 26.82 39.06 -0.25
C ASP A 613 25.62 40.03 -0.32
N HIS A 614 24.49 39.70 0.32
CA HIS A 614 23.26 40.51 0.31
C HIS A 614 23.37 41.71 1.25
N VAL A 615 23.04 42.89 0.73
CA VAL A 615 22.99 44.15 1.50
C VAL A 615 21.60 44.75 1.30
N GLU A 616 20.83 44.95 2.38
CA GLU A 616 19.54 45.65 2.29
C GLU A 616 19.77 47.11 1.84
N GLU A 617 18.92 47.61 0.93
CA GLU A 617 19.07 48.96 0.33
C GLU A 617 19.01 50.11 1.35
N GLU A 618 18.52 49.86 2.57
CA GLU A 618 18.39 50.86 3.64
C GLU A 618 19.61 50.91 4.60
N ASP A 619 20.57 49.98 4.51
CA ASP A 619 21.69 49.93 5.44
C ASP A 619 22.86 50.82 4.96
N SER A 620 22.79 52.10 5.33
CA SER A 620 23.85 53.09 5.20
C SER A 620 25.09 52.72 6.04
N GLY A 621 25.86 51.75 5.54
CA GLY A 621 26.95 51.10 6.25
C GLY A 621 27.90 52.06 6.97
N ALA A 622 28.07 51.84 8.28
CA ALA A 622 29.15 52.44 9.06
C ALA A 622 30.50 51.88 8.60
N TRP A 623 31.30 52.73 7.95
CA TRP A 623 32.71 52.45 7.65
C TRP A 623 33.48 52.27 8.97
N ARG A 624 33.80 51.03 9.37
CA ARG A 624 34.80 50.79 10.43
C ARG A 624 36.20 50.94 9.86
N ASN A 625 36.69 52.19 9.84
CA ASN A 625 38.08 52.51 9.55
C ASN A 625 38.98 52.08 10.72
N TYR A 626 39.93 51.19 10.45
CA TYR A 626 41.15 51.12 11.24
C TYR A 626 42.26 51.65 10.33
N GLU A 627 42.78 52.84 10.66
CA GLU A 627 43.97 53.38 10.02
C GLU A 627 45.18 52.51 10.39
N PHE A 628 45.66 51.74 9.43
CA PHE A 628 47.07 51.33 9.42
C PHE A 628 47.75 52.11 8.30
N GLY A 629 48.75 52.91 8.68
CA GLY A 629 49.44 53.91 7.87
C GLY A 629 50.34 53.34 6.77
N THR A 630 49.75 52.64 5.81
CA THR A 630 50.39 52.31 4.53
C THR A 630 49.29 52.41 3.47
N GLY A 631 49.35 53.41 2.60
CA GLY A 631 48.31 53.80 1.62
C GLY A 631 47.95 52.78 0.53
N LEU A 632 47.63 51.55 0.94
CA LEU A 632 47.06 50.47 0.14
C LEU A 632 45.67 50.15 0.71
N THR A 633 44.62 50.69 0.10
CA THR A 633 43.23 50.32 0.40
C THR A 633 42.96 48.92 -0.12
N VAL A 634 42.99 47.92 0.77
CA VAL A 634 42.36 46.62 0.52
C VAL A 634 40.85 46.85 0.48
N GLN A 635 40.20 46.57 -0.66
CA GLN A 635 38.73 46.47 -0.70
C GLN A 635 38.29 45.38 0.28
N LYS A 636 37.87 45.76 1.50
CA LYS A 636 37.20 44.83 2.40
C LYS A 636 35.84 44.49 1.81
N GLU A 637 35.61 43.22 1.50
CA GLU A 637 34.28 42.68 1.21
C GLU A 637 33.31 43.17 2.29
N LYS A 638 32.27 43.91 1.89
CA LYS A 638 31.14 44.22 2.78
C LYS A 638 30.53 42.88 3.18
N VAL A 639 30.66 42.50 4.44
CA VAL A 639 29.91 41.36 4.98
C VAL A 639 28.47 41.84 5.10
N GLY A 640 27.58 41.29 4.27
CA GLY A 640 26.15 41.55 4.35
C GLY A 640 25.57 40.91 5.60
N THR A 641 24.68 41.62 6.29
CA THR A 641 23.87 41.09 7.40
C THR A 641 22.46 40.81 6.91
N ILE A 642 21.90 39.66 7.29
CA ILE A 642 20.52 39.29 6.93
C ILE A 642 19.65 39.19 8.17
N LYS A 643 18.40 39.67 8.07
CA LYS A 643 17.38 39.47 9.10
C LYS A 643 16.64 38.17 8.86
N VAL A 644 16.74 37.25 9.81
CA VAL A 644 16.05 35.96 9.73
C VAL A 644 15.45 35.56 11.07
N GLN A 645 14.31 34.87 11.01
CA GLN A 645 13.77 34.19 12.19
C GLN A 645 14.58 32.93 12.48
N ILE A 646 15.23 32.90 13.64
CA ILE A 646 16.04 31.77 14.11
C ILE A 646 15.83 31.53 15.59
N GLY A 647 16.06 30.30 16.05
CA GLY A 647 15.98 29.94 17.47
C GLY A 647 17.06 30.65 18.30
N GLN A 648 16.68 31.68 19.04
CA GLN A 648 17.57 32.38 19.96
C GLN A 648 17.90 31.48 21.15
N ARG A 649 19.17 31.48 21.55
CA ARG A 649 19.72 30.69 22.66
C ARG A 649 20.55 31.57 23.57
N TYR A 650 20.79 31.12 24.80
CA TYR A 650 21.69 31.78 25.74
C TYR A 650 22.62 30.78 26.42
N CYS A 651 23.83 31.21 26.74
CA CYS A 651 24.75 30.40 27.52
C CYS A 651 24.38 30.44 29.01
N PRO A 652 24.19 29.30 29.70
CA PRO A 652 23.91 29.29 31.13
C PRO A 652 25.10 29.79 31.98
N SER A 653 26.34 29.73 31.47
CA SER A 653 27.55 30.13 32.19
C SER A 653 27.89 31.62 32.03
N CYS A 654 28.03 32.12 30.79
CA CYS A 654 28.42 33.52 30.54
C CYS A 654 27.26 34.42 30.10
N ARG A 655 26.03 33.89 30.00
CA ARG A 655 24.80 34.61 29.60
C ARG A 655 24.81 35.22 28.19
N THR A 656 25.85 34.98 27.38
CA THR A 656 25.90 35.39 25.97
C THR A 656 24.71 34.82 25.20
N ARG A 657 24.03 35.69 24.44
CA ARG A 657 22.94 35.31 23.52
C ARG A 657 23.52 34.96 22.16
N THR A 658 23.02 33.91 21.53
CA THR A 658 23.50 33.40 20.24
C THR A 658 22.44 32.48 19.62
N PHE A 659 22.54 32.15 18.34
CA PHE A 659 21.77 31.07 17.73
C PHE A 659 22.52 29.73 17.76
N LYS A 660 23.83 29.74 18.07
CA LYS A 660 24.69 28.55 18.04
C LYS A 660 24.40 27.64 19.24
N ASN A 661 24.44 26.33 19.02
CA ASN A 661 24.28 25.31 20.08
C ASN A 661 25.44 25.32 21.10
N ARG A 662 26.61 25.84 20.72
CA ARG A 662 27.78 25.97 21.58
C ARG A 662 28.23 27.42 21.70
N CYS A 663 28.43 27.86 22.93
CA CYS A 663 29.02 29.16 23.23
C CYS A 663 30.55 29.13 23.06
N THR A 664 31.16 30.29 22.86
CA THR A 664 32.63 30.45 22.81
C THR A 664 33.33 30.02 24.09
N CYS A 665 32.66 30.06 25.25
CA CYS A 665 33.18 29.50 26.51
C CYS A 665 33.14 27.95 26.56
N GLY A 666 32.70 27.30 25.48
CA GLY A 666 32.65 25.85 25.34
C GLY A 666 31.38 25.20 25.89
N LYS A 667 30.53 25.92 26.65
CA LYS A 667 29.28 25.39 27.20
C LYS A 667 28.15 25.33 26.17
N PHE A 668 27.30 24.32 26.30
CA PHE A 668 26.07 24.17 25.53
C PHE A 668 25.08 25.29 25.87
N THR A 669 24.45 25.87 24.85
CA THR A 669 23.47 26.95 25.02
C THR A 669 22.07 26.38 25.17
N LEU A 670 21.20 27.08 25.90
CA LEU A 670 19.80 26.71 26.10
C LEU A 670 18.91 27.62 25.27
N ALA A 671 17.78 27.10 24.77
CA ALA A 671 16.80 27.90 24.03
C ALA A 671 16.28 29.05 24.90
N LEU A 672 16.18 30.25 24.33
CA LEU A 672 15.63 31.41 25.01
C LEU A 672 14.14 31.53 24.65
N LEU A 673 13.28 30.97 25.49
CA LEU A 673 11.84 30.99 25.28
C LEU A 673 11.25 32.37 25.67
N LYS A 674 10.45 32.97 24.79
CA LYS A 674 9.68 34.19 25.06
C LYS A 674 8.22 34.05 24.65
N CYS A 675 7.35 34.79 25.33
CA CYS A 675 5.96 34.90 24.92
C CYS A 675 5.82 35.87 23.73
N GLN A 676 5.30 35.39 22.61
CA GLN A 676 5.10 36.21 21.39
C GLN A 676 4.05 37.33 21.59
N SER A 677 3.18 37.23 22.61
CA SER A 677 2.14 38.25 22.86
C SER A 677 2.54 39.33 23.86
N CYS A 678 3.30 39.01 24.90
CA CYS A 678 3.67 39.99 25.93
C CYS A 678 5.19 40.21 26.09
N GLY A 679 6.01 39.53 25.28
CA GLY A 679 7.45 39.75 25.18
C GLY A 679 8.29 39.23 26.35
N ILE A 680 7.68 38.72 27.42
CA ILE A 680 8.43 38.25 28.59
C ILE A 680 9.24 37.00 28.26
N GLU A 681 10.46 36.92 28.81
CA GLU A 681 11.31 35.74 28.73
C GLU A 681 10.85 34.75 29.81
N VAL A 682 10.40 33.57 29.39
CA VAL A 682 9.91 32.54 30.30
C VAL A 682 10.46 31.22 29.83
N GLN A 683 11.30 30.59 30.65
CA GLN A 683 11.81 29.25 30.41
C GLN A 683 10.75 28.18 30.72
N LYS A 684 9.56 28.36 30.16
CA LYS A 684 8.39 27.49 30.29
C LYS A 684 7.64 27.44 28.96
N PRO A 685 7.08 26.29 28.56
CA PRO A 685 6.34 26.15 27.31
C PRO A 685 5.18 27.14 27.19
N VAL A 686 4.49 27.43 28.30
CA VAL A 686 3.34 28.33 28.36
C VAL A 686 3.68 29.57 29.18
N CYS A 687 3.30 30.73 28.65
CA CYS A 687 3.43 32.02 29.30
C CYS A 687 2.48 32.10 30.53
N PRO A 688 2.99 32.33 31.75
CA PRO A 688 2.15 32.41 32.95
C PRO A 688 1.24 33.64 32.97
N LYS A 689 1.53 34.66 32.15
CA LYS A 689 0.73 35.90 32.06
C LYS A 689 -0.37 35.82 31.00
N CYS A 690 -0.10 35.16 29.87
CA CYS A 690 -0.98 35.15 28.71
C CYS A 690 -1.61 33.79 28.43
N ASN A 691 -1.17 32.74 29.12
CA ASN A 691 -1.54 31.35 28.86
C ASN A 691 -1.37 30.93 27.38
N LYS A 692 -0.43 31.56 26.68
CA LYS A 692 -0.07 31.29 25.29
C LYS A 692 1.28 30.61 25.22
N GLU A 693 1.51 29.83 24.18
CA GLU A 693 2.80 29.17 23.95
C GLU A 693 3.94 30.17 23.79
N THR A 694 5.10 29.78 24.30
CA THR A 694 6.35 30.50 24.14
C THR A 694 7.16 29.91 23.00
N SER A 695 7.99 30.73 22.37
CA SER A 695 8.87 30.29 21.29
C SER A 695 10.25 30.91 21.46
N SER A 696 11.26 30.21 20.94
CA SER A 696 12.61 30.74 20.81
C SER A 696 12.89 31.35 19.44
N ALA A 697 11.98 31.16 18.46
CA ALA A 697 12.11 31.74 17.14
C ALA A 697 11.91 33.26 17.22
N MET A 698 12.98 34.00 16.95
CA MET A 698 13.03 35.46 16.99
C MET A 698 13.78 35.96 15.76
N GLU A 699 13.45 37.17 15.30
CA GLU A 699 14.27 37.83 14.30
C GLU A 699 15.64 38.17 14.89
N MET A 700 16.69 37.81 14.15
CA MET A 700 18.08 38.11 14.48
C MET A 700 18.81 38.54 13.21
N ASP A 701 19.68 39.54 13.35
CA ASP A 701 20.69 39.88 12.35
C ASP A 701 21.81 38.83 12.41
N ILE A 702 22.06 38.14 11.30
CA ILE A 702 23.12 37.10 11.17
C ILE A 702 24.22 37.55 10.24
#